data_AF-A0A2V2PWU9-F1
#
_entry.id   AF-A0A2V2PWU9-F1
#
_cell.length_a   1.000
_cell.length_b   1.000
_cell.length_c   1.000
_cell.angle_alpha   90.00
_cell.angle_beta   90.00
_cell.angle_gamma   90.00
#
_symmetry.space_group_name_H-M   'P 1'
#
loop_
_entity.id
_entity.type
_entity.pdbx_description
1 polymer ?
#
loop_
_entity_poly.entity_id
_entity_poly.type
_entity_poly.pdbx_seq_one_letter_code
_entity_poly.pdbx_strand_id
1 'polypeptide(L)'
;EADRPDLDAPELFAAPPPASARPQPPPSRFPTVGPRSDDRSALPLRVPEFKGLADELALGRALRPLKQKRPSRWRRQLDEAATAAMVAETGLPDVVTRPARERWLDLVLVVDDGLSMLLWHRLAGDLRTMMQRLGAFRSVRFFGLDTRASNPPVLTGRPFDPSSGRMPATVVTDPSGQTLIMVVSDGMGAAWRQGSAHDVLQGWAQAGPVALVHALPPHLWEGSGIQAERWQATTHRPGGAGTAWEITDSVLPTGLADFSGVPVPVLEPSPAAARDWARLLTSPGTTVELPLLARPSLEAAVGPPGAAGEVQSFRDAATPGAYRLAAHLAAVSPVSVPVMRLVRSAVPWRAGTGDLAEVFLGGLLRQVEAPVPGPLPAQHRIFDFDEEVRGALLDTVPRAELLRTSRDIGRSLERLAGRSPDFPAWLAHPGGTERLPAAFRSFTVVEQRLLARFGVTLPRRAEGSAGLAEEPEPPEPGGWDRLLDSDPERLGPYRLLGRRAGRRTVVYLGRDTHGGNAAVRVARPDLPTGSAQLLATEAEALRRLNGRYSPALLATGLDDRPAWIAVQLVTSGTDQARAPLLRDLLQEVPPGRQSALDLLGSLTLGWQLADALSLCHLHGLVPSRLTADRVLVTGRSVSLAGLSDCAVDGEYAGGGPAPTEAGSVRELGELLRLISTKRTPVLHSSQGMQLWQGDSWQPLRDQVVHCLETDPARRPSASETAGVLARYVSMVSQRVPDPYGPATDTESPPDTPRRPLVEPGPPDLHPGGRALGLTAVRRRGRHRLLVERTSRPLAYGRRITLIGAERSCGRSTTTHALGAVIATVRGRPVLALDGAPDIGQVYSRLTGRNRATVRSLTTLPLNTPYERVRSFTTPLPSGLEVLAHSAFGTGAGPAYPDEYRRVLEITDPHYPVVLTDWASPRLGPPARTVLDKTDRLVICCTTDTGSLTAARETLDAVEDLGYPALSGDAVVVATRLSGTGAVGASEAQVRKQFPAAGGPVLVPFDPHLSGAGVVEVRRMRSRTVMAFLELAARVVDAE
;
A
#
# COMPACT_ATOMS: atom_id res chain seq x y z
N GLU A 1 -30.03 -34.47 4.57
CA GLU A 1 -29.16 -33.78 5.55
C GLU A 1 -27.66 -33.96 5.30
N ALA A 2 -27.19 -35.04 4.64
CA ALA A 2 -25.77 -35.31 4.41
C ALA A 2 -25.05 -34.35 3.41
N ASP A 3 -25.77 -33.70 2.49
CA ASP A 3 -25.21 -32.82 1.44
C ASP A 3 -24.98 -31.35 1.86
N ARG A 4 -25.18 -30.98 3.13
CA ARG A 4 -25.03 -29.58 3.58
C ARG A 4 -23.58 -29.28 4.01
N PRO A 5 -23.00 -28.13 3.62
CA PRO A 5 -21.63 -27.75 3.99
C PRO A 5 -21.49 -27.51 5.51
N ASP A 6 -20.34 -27.85 6.07
CA ASP A 6 -20.02 -27.67 7.48
C ASP A 6 -19.52 -26.24 7.77
N LEU A 7 -20.44 -25.35 8.18
CA LEU A 7 -20.30 -23.96 8.62
C LEU A 7 -19.25 -23.72 9.72
N ASP A 8 -18.85 -24.74 10.49
CA ASP A 8 -17.77 -24.63 11.49
C ASP A 8 -16.45 -25.22 10.97
N ALA A 9 -16.44 -25.87 9.80
CA ALA A 9 -15.24 -26.55 9.29
C ALA A 9 -14.16 -25.55 8.86
N PRO A 10 -12.88 -25.80 9.23
CA PRO A 10 -11.77 -24.97 8.83
C PRO A 10 -11.60 -24.91 7.31
N GLU A 11 -12.19 -25.81 6.52
CA GLU A 11 -12.16 -25.79 5.04
C GLU A 11 -13.11 -24.75 4.42
N LEU A 12 -14.25 -24.42 5.06
CA LEU A 12 -15.00 -23.21 4.71
C LEU A 12 -14.23 -21.94 5.13
N PHE A 13 -13.31 -22.09 6.09
CA PHE A 13 -12.34 -21.07 6.51
C PHE A 13 -10.94 -21.24 5.89
N ALA A 14 -10.68 -22.16 4.95
CA ALA A 14 -9.34 -22.42 4.40
C ALA A 14 -9.40 -23.16 3.06
N ALA A 15 -8.65 -22.68 2.07
CA ALA A 15 -8.18 -23.53 0.98
C ALA A 15 -6.86 -24.21 1.42
N PRO A 16 -6.47 -25.37 0.84
CA PRO A 16 -5.63 -26.39 1.49
C PRO A 16 -4.20 -25.90 1.84
N PRO A 17 -3.58 -26.44 2.91
CA PRO A 17 -2.22 -26.07 3.27
C PRO A 17 -1.18 -26.72 2.33
N PRO A 18 -0.07 -26.03 1.99
CA PRO A 18 1.06 -26.67 1.34
C PRO A 18 1.75 -27.66 2.29
N ALA A 19 2.26 -28.74 1.69
CA ALA A 19 2.86 -29.88 2.36
C ALA A 19 3.97 -29.53 3.37
N SER A 20 3.92 -30.21 4.50
CA SER A 20 4.90 -30.18 5.59
C SER A 20 6.26 -30.78 5.18
N ALA A 21 7.36 -30.06 5.42
CA ALA A 21 8.71 -30.62 5.48
C ALA A 21 9.12 -30.88 6.95
N ARG A 22 9.56 -32.11 7.23
CA ARG A 22 10.03 -32.64 8.53
C ARG A 22 11.56 -32.40 8.73
N PRO A 23 12.12 -32.65 9.95
CA PRO A 23 13.18 -31.83 10.59
C PRO A 23 14.55 -32.52 10.80
N GLN A 24 15.63 -31.76 11.15
CA GLN A 24 16.46 -31.89 12.40
C GLN A 24 17.84 -31.15 12.40
N PRO A 25 18.47 -30.89 13.59
CA PRO A 25 19.48 -29.84 13.95
C PRO A 25 20.91 -30.43 14.24
N PRO A 26 21.85 -29.95 15.11
CA PRO A 26 22.13 -28.71 15.92
C PRO A 26 23.64 -28.23 15.79
N PRO A 27 24.37 -27.49 16.70
CA PRO A 27 24.04 -26.99 18.04
C PRO A 27 24.44 -25.54 18.44
N SER A 28 23.91 -25.25 19.63
CA SER A 28 23.88 -24.09 20.54
C SER A 28 25.21 -23.53 21.06
N ARG A 29 25.19 -22.24 21.42
CA ARG A 29 25.95 -21.67 22.55
C ARG A 29 25.13 -20.62 23.30
N PHE A 30 24.86 -20.87 24.57
CA PHE A 30 24.38 -19.87 25.55
C PHE A 30 25.54 -18.97 26.00
N PRO A 31 25.25 -17.75 26.49
CA PRO A 31 25.65 -17.48 27.88
C PRO A 31 24.58 -16.76 28.74
N THR A 32 24.49 -17.28 29.98
CA THR A 32 24.36 -16.63 31.30
C THR A 32 23.30 -15.56 31.60
N VAL A 33 22.52 -15.89 32.64
CA VAL A 33 21.48 -15.08 33.31
C VAL A 33 22.11 -14.12 34.32
N GLY A 34 21.67 -12.85 34.28
CA GLY A 34 21.85 -11.81 35.30
C GLY A 34 20.49 -11.19 35.70
N PRO A 35 20.43 -10.40 36.78
CA PRO A 35 19.22 -10.19 37.60
C PRO A 35 18.08 -9.52 36.84
N ARG A 36 16.84 -9.93 37.16
CA ARG A 36 15.60 -9.53 36.49
C ARG A 36 15.29 -8.04 36.76
N SER A 37 15.69 -7.18 35.84
CA SER A 37 15.01 -5.90 35.55
C SER A 37 13.74 -6.18 34.74
N ASP A 38 12.73 -5.35 34.91
CA ASP A 38 11.40 -5.41 34.28
C ASP A 38 11.46 -5.00 32.79
N ASP A 39 12.41 -5.59 32.05
CA ASP A 39 12.74 -5.26 30.67
C ASP A 39 11.86 -6.04 29.70
N ARG A 40 11.22 -5.34 28.78
CA ARG A 40 10.41 -5.95 27.71
C ARG A 40 11.29 -6.22 26.50
N SER A 41 11.22 -7.43 25.96
CA SER A 41 11.84 -7.79 24.68
C SER A 41 11.26 -6.95 23.55
N ALA A 42 12.13 -6.45 22.67
CA ALA A 42 11.77 -5.59 21.57
C ALA A 42 12.49 -5.94 20.27
N LEU A 43 11.83 -5.63 19.15
CA LEU A 43 12.36 -5.77 17.80
C LEU A 43 12.69 -4.40 17.22
N PRO A 44 13.89 -4.19 16.65
CA PRO A 44 14.20 -3.00 15.88
C PRO A 44 13.38 -2.99 14.56
N LEU A 45 12.72 -1.87 14.30
CA LEU A 45 11.72 -1.70 13.24
C LEU A 45 12.06 -0.50 12.37
N ARG A 46 11.91 -0.59 11.06
CA ARG A 46 12.50 0.38 10.11
C ARG A 46 11.43 1.13 9.34
N VAL A 47 11.43 2.45 9.44
CA VAL A 47 10.43 3.29 8.78
C VAL A 47 10.96 3.74 7.40
N PRO A 48 10.28 3.42 6.28
CA PRO A 48 10.68 3.89 4.96
C PRO A 48 10.68 5.42 4.94
N GLU A 49 11.84 6.02 4.70
CA GLU A 49 11.94 7.45 4.52
C GLU A 49 11.54 7.84 3.09
N PHE A 50 10.58 8.74 2.98
CA PHE A 50 10.28 9.40 1.71
C PHE A 50 11.47 10.26 1.27
N LYS A 51 11.75 10.32 -0.05
CA LYS A 51 12.84 11.15 -0.60
C LYS A 51 12.72 12.59 -0.09
N GLY A 52 13.85 13.18 0.30
CA GLY A 52 13.90 14.56 0.80
C GLY A 52 13.84 15.59 -0.33
N LEU A 53 14.31 15.21 -1.53
CA LEU A 53 14.29 16.02 -2.73
C LEU A 53 13.16 15.60 -3.68
N ALA A 54 12.29 16.55 -4.02
CA ALA A 54 11.33 16.40 -5.11
C ALA A 54 12.04 16.54 -6.47
N ASP A 55 11.56 15.84 -7.50
CA ASP A 55 11.99 16.00 -8.90
C ASP A 55 13.51 15.97 -9.16
N GLU A 56 14.23 15.05 -8.50
CA GLU A 56 15.70 14.86 -8.61
C GLU A 56 16.22 14.86 -10.06
N LEU A 57 15.46 14.26 -10.99
CA LEU A 57 15.82 14.23 -12.42
C LEU A 57 15.76 15.62 -13.06
N ALA A 58 14.73 16.41 -12.74
CA ALA A 58 14.57 17.77 -13.26
C ALA A 58 15.63 18.71 -12.67
N LEU A 59 15.93 18.57 -11.37
CA LEU A 59 17.01 19.31 -10.70
C LEU A 59 18.38 18.96 -11.31
N GLY A 60 18.67 17.68 -11.53
CA GLY A 60 19.90 17.25 -12.21
C GLY A 60 20.01 17.75 -13.67
N ARG A 61 18.88 17.87 -14.38
CA ARG A 61 18.84 18.48 -15.72
C ARG A 61 19.09 19.98 -15.68
N ALA A 62 18.53 20.68 -14.69
CA ALA A 62 18.71 22.11 -14.47
C ALA A 62 20.19 22.48 -14.23
N LEU A 63 20.92 21.63 -13.49
CA LEU A 63 22.34 21.81 -13.17
C LEU A 63 23.31 21.31 -14.25
N ARG A 64 22.80 20.70 -15.33
CA ARG A 64 23.63 20.18 -16.44
C ARG A 64 24.59 21.21 -17.06
N PRO A 65 24.26 22.52 -17.18
CA PRO A 65 25.19 23.52 -17.68
C PRO A 65 26.52 23.57 -16.92
N LEU A 66 26.56 23.20 -15.63
CA LEU A 66 27.78 23.17 -14.83
C LEU A 66 28.80 22.11 -15.28
N LYS A 67 28.41 21.16 -16.16
CA LYS A 67 29.28 20.06 -16.64
C LYS A 67 30.33 20.50 -17.66
N GLN A 68 30.85 21.71 -17.54
CA GLN A 68 31.91 22.22 -18.41
C GLN A 68 33.26 21.56 -18.10
N LYS A 69 34.18 21.65 -19.06
CA LYS A 69 35.55 21.18 -18.92
C LYS A 69 36.51 22.25 -19.40
N ARG A 70 37.65 22.36 -18.74
CA ARG A 70 38.73 23.29 -19.12
C ARG A 70 40.04 22.53 -19.35
N PRO A 71 40.98 23.11 -20.10
CA PRO A 71 42.35 22.62 -20.15
C PRO A 71 42.98 22.61 -18.75
N SER A 72 43.55 21.49 -18.34
CA SER A 72 44.33 21.39 -17.09
C SER A 72 45.66 22.14 -17.26
N ARG A 73 46.09 22.87 -16.23
CA ARG A 73 47.38 23.58 -16.25
C ARG A 73 48.58 22.66 -16.03
N TRP A 74 48.35 21.51 -15.39
CA TRP A 74 49.41 20.64 -14.89
C TRP A 74 49.38 19.25 -15.52
N ARG A 75 48.18 18.74 -15.88
CA ARG A 75 48.06 17.45 -16.56
C ARG A 75 48.08 17.63 -18.07
N ARG A 76 49.03 16.98 -18.71
CA ARG A 76 49.06 16.78 -20.17
C ARG A 76 48.66 15.35 -20.51
N GLN A 77 48.06 15.18 -21.69
CA GLN A 77 47.71 13.89 -22.27
C GLN A 77 48.27 13.81 -23.69
N LEU A 78 48.51 12.59 -24.16
CA LEU A 78 48.92 12.33 -25.53
C LEU A 78 47.87 12.86 -26.51
N ASP A 79 48.31 13.62 -27.52
CA ASP A 79 47.50 13.91 -28.70
C ASP A 79 47.84 12.85 -29.75
N GLU A 80 47.10 11.74 -29.74
CA GLU A 80 47.35 10.60 -30.62
C GLU A 80 47.33 11.00 -32.10
N ALA A 81 46.40 11.87 -32.50
CA ALA A 81 46.26 12.31 -33.89
C ALA A 81 47.42 13.22 -34.31
N ALA A 82 47.78 14.21 -33.47
CA ALA A 82 48.90 15.09 -33.77
C ALA A 82 50.25 14.37 -33.71
N THR A 83 50.40 13.40 -32.80
CA THR A 83 51.58 12.53 -32.72
C THR A 83 51.70 11.68 -33.98
N ALA A 84 50.62 11.02 -34.42
CA ALA A 84 50.62 10.22 -35.64
C ALA A 84 50.95 11.05 -36.89
N ALA A 85 50.40 12.27 -36.98
CA ALA A 85 50.71 13.20 -38.07
C ALA A 85 52.18 13.64 -38.06
N MET A 86 52.72 14.04 -36.90
CA MET A 86 54.12 14.43 -36.75
C MET A 86 55.08 13.30 -37.13
N VAL A 87 54.79 12.07 -36.69
CA VAL A 87 55.58 10.88 -37.03
C VAL A 87 55.52 10.60 -38.53
N ALA A 88 54.35 10.74 -39.15
CA ALA A 88 54.19 10.54 -40.59
C ALA A 88 54.94 11.59 -41.42
N GLU A 89 54.99 12.84 -40.96
CA GLU A 89 55.65 13.94 -41.68
C GLU A 89 57.17 13.97 -41.48
N THR A 90 57.65 13.67 -40.27
CA THR A 90 59.07 13.84 -39.91
C THR A 90 59.86 12.53 -39.88
N GLY A 91 59.19 11.38 -39.79
CA GLY A 91 59.82 10.07 -39.59
C GLY A 91 60.42 9.86 -38.19
N LEU A 92 60.27 10.83 -37.27
CA LEU A 92 60.79 10.77 -35.91
C LEU A 92 59.67 10.39 -34.92
N PRO A 93 59.91 9.48 -33.96
CA PRO A 93 58.92 9.06 -32.97
C PRO A 93 58.80 10.08 -31.83
N ASP A 94 58.44 11.33 -32.14
CA ASP A 94 58.26 12.39 -31.14
C ASP A 94 56.79 12.50 -30.70
N VAL A 95 56.57 12.75 -29.41
CA VAL A 95 55.26 12.67 -28.76
C VAL A 95 54.64 14.06 -28.58
N VAL A 96 53.55 14.32 -29.31
CA VAL A 96 52.80 15.56 -29.18
C VAL A 96 51.82 15.44 -28.02
N THR A 97 51.95 16.33 -27.04
CA THR A 97 51.06 16.38 -25.87
C THR A 97 50.17 17.60 -25.90
N ARG A 98 48.92 17.44 -25.45
CA ARG A 98 47.97 18.53 -25.23
C ARG A 98 47.51 18.57 -23.77
N PRO A 99 47.09 19.73 -23.24
CA PRO A 99 46.48 19.80 -21.92
C PRO A 99 45.28 18.85 -21.78
N ALA A 100 45.27 18.04 -20.72
CA ALA A 100 44.14 17.16 -20.44
C ALA A 100 42.90 17.98 -20.08
N ARG A 101 41.69 17.54 -20.46
CA ARG A 101 40.45 18.27 -20.12
C ARG A 101 39.88 17.80 -18.79
N GLU A 102 39.96 18.65 -17.78
CA GLU A 102 39.42 18.41 -16.43
C GLU A 102 38.11 19.15 -16.19
N ARG A 103 37.36 18.77 -15.14
CA ARG A 103 36.22 19.55 -14.67
C ARG A 103 36.72 20.89 -14.13
N TRP A 104 35.97 21.94 -14.43
CA TRP A 104 36.39 23.31 -14.18
C TRP A 104 36.15 23.80 -12.74
N LEU A 105 35.27 23.13 -11.98
CA LEU A 105 34.91 23.45 -10.60
C LEU A 105 35.08 22.26 -9.65
N ASP A 106 35.43 22.54 -8.41
CA ASP A 106 35.21 21.66 -7.25
C ASP A 106 33.94 22.09 -6.51
N LEU A 107 33.31 21.16 -5.77
CA LEU A 107 32.16 21.47 -4.92
C LEU A 107 32.50 21.21 -3.45
N VAL A 108 32.19 22.18 -2.60
CA VAL A 108 32.11 22.02 -1.16
C VAL A 108 30.64 22.20 -0.76
N LEU A 109 30.03 21.13 -0.26
CA LEU A 109 28.68 21.16 0.27
C LEU A 109 28.75 21.27 1.80
N VAL A 110 28.27 22.38 2.34
CA VAL A 110 28.25 22.68 3.78
C VAL A 110 26.81 22.56 4.28
N VAL A 111 26.59 21.84 5.38
CA VAL A 111 25.25 21.65 5.95
C VAL A 111 25.21 22.26 7.34
N ASP A 112 24.19 23.06 7.61
CA ASP A 112 23.97 23.60 8.96
C ASP A 112 23.63 22.48 9.96
N ASP A 113 24.33 22.48 11.10
CA ASP A 113 24.21 21.49 12.19
C ASP A 113 23.22 21.93 13.30
N GLY A 114 22.36 22.91 13.01
CA GLY A 114 21.23 23.31 13.85
C GLY A 114 20.28 22.16 14.21
N LEU A 115 19.56 22.28 15.33
CA LEU A 115 18.60 21.23 15.77
C LEU A 115 17.44 21.06 14.79
N SER A 116 16.93 22.14 14.22
CA SER A 116 15.85 22.13 13.23
C SER A 116 16.28 21.49 11.89
N MET A 117 17.58 21.50 11.59
CA MET A 117 18.16 20.84 10.41
C MET A 117 18.06 19.31 10.46
N LEU A 118 17.69 18.72 11.59
CA LEU A 118 17.36 17.29 11.68
C LEU A 118 16.15 16.92 10.82
N LEU A 119 15.18 17.83 10.68
CA LEU A 119 14.06 17.64 9.74
C LEU A 119 14.55 17.59 8.29
N TRP A 120 15.67 18.22 7.98
CA TRP A 120 16.21 18.37 6.62
C TRP A 120 17.41 17.46 6.34
N HIS A 121 17.81 16.60 7.29
CA HIS A 121 18.94 15.69 7.16
C HIS A 121 18.88 14.86 5.87
N ARG A 122 17.69 14.31 5.56
CA ARG A 122 17.46 13.53 4.34
C ARG A 122 17.61 14.36 3.06
N LEU A 123 17.14 15.61 3.05
CA LEU A 123 17.31 16.53 1.92
C LEU A 123 18.79 16.82 1.66
N ALA A 124 19.57 17.09 2.71
CA ALA A 124 21.01 17.28 2.60
C ALA A 124 21.75 16.04 2.06
N GLY A 125 21.38 14.84 2.55
CA GLY A 125 21.94 13.57 2.06
C GLY A 125 21.59 13.26 0.60
N ASP A 126 20.35 13.50 0.20
CA ASP A 126 19.89 13.34 -1.18
C ASP A 126 20.60 14.36 -2.10
N LEU A 127 20.79 15.61 -1.66
CA LEU A 127 21.48 16.66 -2.41
C LEU A 127 22.95 16.29 -2.63
N ARG A 128 23.63 15.84 -1.57
CA ARG A 128 25.01 15.32 -1.65
C ARG A 128 25.12 14.21 -2.69
N THR A 129 24.22 13.22 -2.61
CA THR A 129 24.22 12.06 -3.52
C THR A 129 23.98 12.50 -4.96
N MET A 130 23.04 13.42 -5.18
CA MET A 130 22.75 13.97 -6.50
C MET A 130 23.94 14.73 -7.08
N MET A 131 24.59 15.59 -6.29
CA MET A 131 25.76 16.37 -6.74
C MET A 131 26.95 15.47 -7.10
N GLN A 132 27.16 14.39 -6.35
CA GLN A 132 28.16 13.37 -6.67
C GLN A 132 27.83 12.66 -7.99
N ARG A 133 26.56 12.30 -8.22
CA ARG A 133 26.09 11.62 -9.44
C ARG A 133 26.05 12.52 -10.67
N LEU A 134 25.90 13.84 -10.51
CA LEU A 134 25.84 14.81 -11.61
C LEU A 134 27.11 14.77 -12.47
N GLY A 135 28.27 14.51 -11.83
CA GLY A 135 29.58 14.44 -12.48
C GLY A 135 30.01 15.77 -13.11
N ALA A 136 29.55 16.89 -12.55
CA ALA A 136 29.93 18.25 -12.98
C ALA A 136 31.25 18.71 -12.35
N PHE A 137 31.55 18.24 -11.14
CA PHE A 137 32.67 18.70 -10.32
C PHE A 137 33.86 17.75 -10.38
N ARG A 138 35.07 18.28 -10.17
CA ARG A 138 36.31 17.49 -10.07
C ARG A 138 36.37 16.72 -8.75
N SER A 139 36.00 17.38 -7.66
CA SER A 139 35.81 16.77 -6.33
C SER A 139 34.54 17.29 -5.67
N VAL A 140 33.96 16.50 -4.76
CA VAL A 140 32.81 16.89 -3.94
C VAL A 140 33.15 16.60 -2.48
N ARG A 141 33.34 17.67 -1.69
CA ARG A 141 33.62 17.61 -0.25
C ARG A 141 32.37 17.97 0.54
N PHE A 142 32.27 17.47 1.77
CA PHE A 142 31.09 17.62 2.61
C PHE A 142 31.48 17.97 4.05
N PHE A 143 30.90 19.03 4.60
CA PHE A 143 31.18 19.52 5.96
C PHE A 143 29.87 19.91 6.66
N GLY A 144 29.87 19.91 8.00
CA GLY A 144 28.85 20.57 8.79
C GLY A 144 29.26 22.00 9.17
N LEU A 145 28.31 22.83 9.58
CA LEU A 145 28.50 24.19 10.06
C LEU A 145 27.76 24.35 11.39
N ASP A 146 28.50 24.55 12.48
CA ASP A 146 27.89 24.76 13.80
C ASP A 146 27.45 26.22 13.95
N THR A 147 26.14 26.43 13.82
CA THR A 147 25.48 27.74 13.91
C THR A 147 24.80 27.97 15.28
N ARG A 148 24.92 27.01 16.21
CA ARG A 148 24.13 26.99 17.46
C ARG A 148 24.76 27.81 18.58
N ALA A 149 26.06 27.63 18.81
CA ALA A 149 26.75 28.17 19.98
C ALA A 149 28.05 28.90 19.64
N SER A 150 28.61 28.70 18.45
CA SER A 150 29.88 29.32 18.05
C SER A 150 29.64 30.63 17.32
N ASN A 151 30.34 31.68 17.75
CA ASN A 151 30.37 32.97 17.07
C ASN A 151 31.84 33.43 16.94
N PRO A 152 32.44 33.43 15.73
CA PRO A 152 31.85 33.07 14.45
C PRO A 152 31.56 31.56 14.31
N PRO A 153 30.70 31.14 13.37
CA PRO A 153 30.38 29.74 13.16
C PRO A 153 31.59 28.95 12.65
N VAL A 154 31.69 27.69 13.06
CA VAL A 154 32.83 26.80 12.77
C VAL A 154 32.41 25.60 11.93
N LEU A 155 33.32 25.08 11.12
CA LEU A 155 33.08 23.87 10.32
C LEU A 155 33.30 22.62 11.15
N THR A 156 32.53 21.57 10.87
CA THR A 156 32.69 20.23 11.42
C THR A 156 33.00 19.24 10.29
N GLY A 157 33.85 18.26 10.56
CA GLY A 157 34.24 17.26 9.54
C GLY A 157 33.08 16.39 9.06
N ARG A 158 32.06 16.19 9.89
CA ARG A 158 30.81 15.49 9.54
C ARG A 158 29.63 16.22 10.19
N PRO A 159 28.58 16.54 9.41
CA PRO A 159 27.43 17.22 9.97
C PRO A 159 26.68 16.33 10.96
N PHE A 160 26.13 16.97 11.97
CA PHE A 160 25.39 16.39 13.10
C PHE A 160 26.18 15.39 13.97
N ASP A 161 27.50 15.29 13.79
CA ASP A 161 28.38 14.44 14.59
C ASP A 161 29.14 15.28 15.63
N PRO A 162 28.75 15.25 16.90
CA PRO A 162 29.38 16.05 17.95
C PRO A 162 30.83 15.61 18.25
N SER A 163 31.24 14.42 17.82
CA SER A 163 32.60 13.92 17.97
C SER A 163 33.54 14.38 16.85
N SER A 164 33.01 15.06 15.83
CA SER A 164 33.79 15.51 14.69
C SER A 164 34.72 16.66 15.06
N GLY A 165 35.92 16.65 14.48
CA GLY A 165 36.88 17.74 14.62
C GLY A 165 36.29 19.07 14.12
N ARG A 166 36.52 20.14 14.89
CA ARG A 166 36.12 21.51 14.54
C ARG A 166 37.24 22.20 13.77
N MET A 167 36.87 22.97 12.76
CA MET A 167 37.80 23.65 11.86
C MET A 167 37.35 25.11 11.63
N PRO A 168 38.27 26.06 11.43
CA PRO A 168 37.91 27.40 11.00
C PRO A 168 37.17 27.39 9.66
N ALA A 169 36.20 28.31 9.50
CA ALA A 169 35.44 28.46 8.27
C ALA A 169 36.32 28.80 7.04
N THR A 170 37.53 29.33 7.25
CA THR A 170 38.47 29.66 6.16
C THR A 170 39.02 28.43 5.44
N VAL A 171 38.94 27.22 6.01
CA VAL A 171 39.51 25.99 5.41
C VAL A 171 38.90 25.64 4.04
N VAL A 172 37.66 26.06 3.77
CA VAL A 172 36.98 25.79 2.50
C VAL A 172 37.25 26.85 1.44
N THR A 173 37.92 27.95 1.79
CA THR A 173 38.29 28.99 0.84
C THR A 173 39.41 28.50 -0.08
N ASP A 174 39.25 28.76 -1.37
CA ASP A 174 40.19 28.35 -2.41
C ASP A 174 40.66 29.61 -3.16
N PRO A 175 41.92 30.03 -2.97
CA PRO A 175 42.48 31.21 -3.63
C PRO A 175 42.45 31.12 -5.17
N SER A 176 42.32 29.92 -5.74
CA SER A 176 42.23 29.73 -7.19
C SER A 176 40.87 30.10 -7.78
N GLY A 177 39.85 30.32 -6.92
CA GLY A 177 38.48 30.67 -7.31
C GLY A 177 37.73 29.57 -8.04
N GLN A 178 38.11 28.31 -7.85
CA GLN A 178 37.55 27.15 -8.58
C GLN A 178 36.63 26.30 -7.71
N THR A 179 36.56 26.60 -6.43
CA THR A 179 35.69 25.89 -5.49
C THR A 179 34.36 26.61 -5.40
N LEU A 180 33.31 25.92 -5.81
CA LEU A 180 31.94 26.32 -5.57
C LEU A 180 31.54 25.86 -4.17
N ILE A 181 31.00 26.78 -3.37
CA ILE A 181 30.50 26.46 -2.04
C ILE A 181 28.97 26.53 -2.06
N MET A 182 28.33 25.44 -1.66
CA MET A 182 26.89 25.36 -1.50
C MET A 182 26.57 25.10 -0.04
N VAL A 183 25.85 26.01 0.61
CA VAL A 183 25.45 25.88 2.01
C VAL A 183 23.99 25.47 2.05
N VAL A 184 23.62 24.52 2.91
CA VAL A 184 22.23 24.09 3.11
C VAL A 184 21.81 24.43 4.54
N SER A 185 20.80 25.28 4.70
CA SER A 185 20.33 25.72 6.02
C SER A 185 18.84 26.07 6.01
N ASP A 186 18.22 25.95 7.19
CA ASP A 186 16.89 26.47 7.49
C ASP A 186 16.92 27.85 8.17
N GLY A 187 18.10 28.41 8.42
CA GLY A 187 18.28 29.77 8.94
C GLY A 187 17.98 29.94 10.43
N MET A 188 17.76 28.85 11.18
CA MET A 188 17.25 28.97 12.56
C MET A 188 18.34 29.04 13.62
N GLY A 189 19.58 28.70 13.26
CA GLY A 189 20.74 28.82 14.14
C GLY A 189 20.99 30.25 14.62
N ALA A 190 21.50 30.41 15.83
CA ALA A 190 21.80 31.71 16.44
C ALA A 190 22.74 32.57 15.56
N ALA A 191 23.71 31.94 14.89
CA ALA A 191 24.65 32.62 14.00
C ALA A 191 23.97 33.30 12.79
N TRP A 192 22.81 32.80 12.34
CA TRP A 192 22.04 33.43 11.26
C TRP A 192 21.39 34.71 11.74
N ARG A 193 20.67 34.65 12.86
CA ARG A 193 19.98 35.82 13.45
C ARG A 193 20.95 36.91 13.89
N GLN A 194 22.11 36.52 14.39
CA GLN A 194 23.17 37.46 14.83
C GLN A 194 23.97 38.04 13.65
N GLY A 195 23.76 37.57 12.42
CA GLY A 195 24.50 38.03 11.24
C GLY A 195 25.89 37.38 11.04
N SER A 196 26.46 36.69 12.03
CA SER A 196 27.82 36.13 11.90
C SER A 196 27.95 35.03 10.85
N ALA A 197 26.88 34.28 10.54
CA ALA A 197 26.84 33.37 9.40
C ALA A 197 26.87 34.11 8.05
N HIS A 198 26.27 35.30 7.97
CA HIS A 198 26.29 36.14 6.77
C HIS A 198 27.69 36.64 6.48
N ASP A 199 28.43 37.05 7.51
CA ASP A 199 29.81 37.52 7.35
C ASP A 199 30.74 36.40 6.84
N VAL A 200 30.56 35.15 7.31
CA VAL A 200 31.29 33.99 6.80
C VAL A 200 30.96 33.72 5.32
N LEU A 201 29.68 33.77 4.94
CA LEU A 201 29.25 33.59 3.55
C LEU A 201 29.78 34.69 2.64
N GLN A 202 29.76 35.95 3.08
CA GLN A 202 30.34 37.06 2.33
C GLN A 202 31.85 36.89 2.14
N GLY A 203 32.58 36.45 3.16
CA GLY A 203 34.01 36.14 3.05
C GLY A 203 34.28 35.01 2.05
N TRP A 204 33.45 33.97 2.03
CA TRP A 204 33.53 32.91 1.02
C TRP A 204 33.19 33.41 -0.39
N ALA A 205 32.19 34.28 -0.52
CA ALA A 205 31.73 34.82 -1.79
C ALA A 205 32.72 35.79 -2.44
N GLN A 206 33.64 36.37 -1.66
CA GLN A 206 34.77 37.15 -2.17
C GLN A 206 35.81 36.26 -2.88
N ALA A 207 35.97 35.01 -2.42
CA ALA A 207 36.97 34.09 -2.96
C ALA A 207 36.46 33.24 -4.14
N GLY A 208 35.15 32.93 -4.18
CA GLY A 208 34.57 32.07 -5.20
C GLY A 208 33.03 32.09 -5.22
N PRO A 209 32.40 31.30 -6.11
CA PRO A 209 30.95 31.26 -6.22
C PRO A 209 30.34 30.54 -5.01
N VAL A 210 29.45 31.22 -4.30
CA VAL A 210 28.72 30.69 -3.14
C VAL A 210 27.23 30.68 -3.46
N ALA A 211 26.50 29.68 -2.97
CA ALA A 211 25.04 29.67 -2.95
C ALA A 211 24.51 29.09 -1.65
N LEU A 212 23.44 29.68 -1.13
CA LEU A 212 22.72 29.19 0.03
C LEU A 212 21.44 28.50 -0.42
N VAL A 213 21.30 27.20 -0.20
CA VAL A 213 20.07 26.46 -0.43
C VAL A 213 19.23 26.53 0.83
N HIS A 214 18.10 27.24 0.77
CA HIS A 214 17.20 27.37 1.90
C HIS A 214 16.30 26.14 1.99
N ALA A 215 16.36 25.44 3.12
CA ALA A 215 15.58 24.22 3.35
C ALA A 215 14.09 24.50 3.63
N LEU A 216 13.75 25.68 4.15
CA LEU A 216 12.36 26.07 4.40
C LEU A 216 11.66 26.52 3.10
N PRO A 217 10.34 26.29 2.99
CA PRO A 217 9.57 26.85 1.89
C PRO A 217 9.53 28.40 1.94
N PRO A 218 9.38 29.10 0.80
CA PRO A 218 9.50 30.56 0.71
C PRO A 218 8.65 31.37 1.69
N HIS A 219 7.45 30.91 2.01
CA HIS A 219 6.55 31.61 2.94
C HIS A 219 7.02 31.59 4.41
N LEU A 220 8.03 30.77 4.75
CA LEU A 220 8.62 30.72 6.10
C LEU A 220 9.98 31.42 6.17
N TRP A 221 10.48 32.01 5.08
CA TRP A 221 11.80 32.65 5.06
C TRP A 221 11.86 33.87 5.97
N GLU A 222 10.79 34.66 6.04
CA GLU A 222 10.70 35.86 6.88
C GLU A 222 10.90 35.57 8.37
N GLY A 223 10.47 34.39 8.84
CA GLY A 223 10.65 33.95 10.23
C GLY A 223 12.02 33.34 10.52
N SER A 224 12.86 33.17 9.51
CA SER A 224 14.21 32.63 9.62
C SER A 224 15.26 33.73 9.74
N GLY A 225 16.47 33.38 10.15
CA GLY A 225 17.61 34.28 10.09
C GLY A 225 18.18 34.47 8.67
N ILE A 226 17.58 33.88 7.63
CA ILE A 226 17.98 34.04 6.22
C ILE A 226 16.96 34.94 5.53
N GLN A 227 17.31 36.20 5.34
CA GLN A 227 16.49 37.14 4.56
C GLN A 227 17.01 37.19 3.12
N ALA A 228 16.11 37.26 2.14
CA ALA A 228 16.50 37.31 0.75
C ALA A 228 15.58 38.23 -0.07
N GLU A 229 16.20 39.15 -0.80
CA GLU A 229 15.52 40.13 -1.65
C GLU A 229 15.82 39.83 -3.12
N ARG A 230 14.89 40.13 -4.02
CA ARG A 230 15.09 39.82 -5.45
C ARG A 230 15.85 40.92 -6.16
N TRP A 231 16.92 40.52 -6.84
CA TRP A 231 17.76 41.41 -7.62
C TRP A 231 18.05 40.80 -8.99
N GLN A 232 18.36 41.64 -9.97
CA GLN A 232 18.92 41.19 -11.24
C GLN A 232 20.43 41.09 -11.11
N ALA A 233 20.98 39.90 -11.34
CA ALA A 233 22.41 39.65 -11.33
C ALA A 233 22.90 39.31 -12.73
N THR A 234 24.00 39.94 -13.14
CA THR A 234 24.73 39.64 -14.37
C THR A 234 26.15 39.22 -14.01
N THR A 235 26.64 38.11 -14.56
CA THR A 235 28.04 37.72 -14.34
C THR A 235 28.93 38.09 -15.53
N HIS A 236 30.12 38.61 -15.25
CA HIS A 236 31.13 38.91 -16.27
C HIS A 236 32.17 37.80 -16.43
N ARG A 237 32.18 36.83 -15.53
CA ARG A 237 33.16 35.73 -15.52
C ARG A 237 32.50 34.39 -15.15
N PRO A 238 32.61 33.35 -15.99
CA PRO A 238 32.10 32.03 -15.68
C PRO A 238 32.66 31.51 -14.35
N GLY A 239 31.79 31.08 -13.45
CA GLY A 239 32.14 30.57 -12.13
C GLY A 239 32.91 31.57 -11.26
N GLY A 240 32.82 32.87 -11.55
CA GLY A 240 33.49 33.92 -10.78
C GLY A 240 32.93 34.09 -9.37
N ALA A 241 33.76 34.67 -8.50
CA ALA A 241 33.35 35.17 -7.18
C ALA A 241 32.18 36.16 -7.29
N GLY A 242 31.42 36.33 -6.21
CA GLY A 242 30.29 37.26 -6.18
C GLY A 242 30.70 38.72 -6.45
N THR A 243 31.96 39.07 -6.17
CA THR A 243 32.54 40.40 -6.49
C THR A 243 32.66 40.67 -7.99
N ALA A 244 32.55 39.66 -8.84
CA ALA A 244 32.57 39.82 -10.29
C ALA A 244 31.15 39.94 -10.90
N TRP A 245 30.11 40.03 -10.07
CA TRP A 245 28.73 40.15 -10.50
C TRP A 245 28.28 41.60 -10.44
N GLU A 246 27.49 41.99 -11.43
CA GLU A 246 26.82 43.28 -11.48
C GLU A 246 25.38 43.09 -11.02
N ILE A 247 24.99 43.83 -9.99
CA ILE A 247 23.68 43.71 -9.34
C ILE A 247 22.90 45.00 -9.59
N THR A 248 21.66 44.84 -10.07
CA THR A 248 20.76 45.94 -10.40
C THR A 248 19.36 45.64 -9.89
N ASP A 249 18.63 46.69 -9.53
CA ASP A 249 17.21 46.57 -9.20
C ASP A 249 16.40 46.30 -10.47
N SER A 250 15.34 45.50 -10.35
CA SER A 250 14.50 45.11 -11.49
C SER A 250 13.54 46.21 -11.98
N VAL A 251 13.25 47.18 -11.13
CA VAL A 251 12.25 48.23 -11.33
C VAL A 251 12.88 49.62 -11.27
N LEU A 252 13.82 49.85 -10.35
CA LEU A 252 14.44 51.15 -10.14
C LEU A 252 15.62 51.40 -11.10
N PRO A 253 15.77 52.63 -11.64
CA PRO A 253 16.94 53.01 -12.41
C PRO A 253 18.27 52.80 -11.65
N THR A 254 19.32 52.47 -12.38
CA THR A 254 20.69 52.30 -11.84
C THR A 254 21.13 53.52 -11.02
N GLY A 255 21.58 53.27 -9.78
CA GLY A 255 22.06 54.31 -8.85
C GLY A 255 21.01 54.86 -7.88
N LEU A 256 19.74 54.41 -7.97
CA LEU A 256 18.70 54.73 -6.97
C LEU A 256 18.54 53.64 -5.90
N ALA A 257 18.92 52.40 -6.23
CA ALA A 257 18.97 51.27 -5.31
C ALA A 257 20.28 50.52 -5.55
N ASP A 258 21.18 50.58 -4.58
CA ASP A 258 22.49 49.93 -4.64
C ASP A 258 22.51 48.71 -3.72
N PHE A 259 22.95 47.58 -4.27
CA PHE A 259 23.13 46.36 -3.48
C PHE A 259 24.37 46.49 -2.57
N SER A 260 24.18 46.35 -1.26
CA SER A 260 25.29 46.44 -0.29
C SER A 260 25.94 45.07 -0.04
N GLY A 261 27.25 44.98 -0.26
CA GLY A 261 28.04 43.79 0.06
C GLY A 261 28.29 42.86 -1.13
N VAL A 262 28.67 41.61 -0.87
CA VAL A 262 28.96 40.61 -1.91
C VAL A 262 27.74 39.71 -2.11
N PRO A 263 27.22 39.57 -3.35
CA PRO A 263 25.98 38.86 -3.59
C PRO A 263 26.11 37.37 -3.32
N VAL A 264 25.18 36.84 -2.54
CA VAL A 264 25.03 35.39 -2.28
C VAL A 264 23.60 34.97 -2.63
N PRO A 265 23.38 34.16 -3.68
CA PRO A 265 22.05 33.69 -4.03
C PRO A 265 21.46 32.75 -2.98
N VAL A 266 20.17 32.93 -2.68
CA VAL A 266 19.38 32.08 -1.79
C VAL A 266 18.42 31.21 -2.60
N LEU A 267 18.80 29.96 -2.85
CA LEU A 267 18.10 29.05 -3.74
C LEU A 267 17.06 28.22 -2.97
N GLU A 268 15.85 28.14 -3.51
CA GLU A 268 14.95 27.03 -3.18
C GLU A 268 15.51 25.73 -3.79
N PRO A 269 15.32 24.54 -3.16
CA PRO A 269 15.68 23.24 -3.72
C PRO A 269 14.74 22.84 -4.89
N SER A 270 14.54 23.73 -5.86
CA SER A 270 13.64 23.57 -7.00
C SER A 270 14.38 23.62 -8.35
N PRO A 271 13.87 22.94 -9.40
CA PRO A 271 14.50 22.94 -10.72
C PRO A 271 14.59 24.32 -11.39
N ALA A 272 13.73 25.28 -11.03
CA ALA A 272 13.75 26.63 -11.56
C ALA A 272 14.94 27.41 -11.00
N ALA A 273 15.03 27.55 -9.67
CA ALA A 273 16.13 28.23 -8.99
C ALA A 273 17.50 27.65 -9.38
N ALA A 274 17.61 26.31 -9.44
CA ALA A 274 18.83 25.63 -9.85
C ALA A 274 19.23 25.91 -11.30
N ARG A 275 18.26 26.08 -12.22
CA ARG A 275 18.51 26.37 -13.64
C ARG A 275 19.03 27.78 -13.80
N ASP A 276 18.36 28.72 -13.14
CA ASP A 276 18.63 30.16 -13.25
C ASP A 276 20.03 30.46 -12.69
N TRP A 277 20.35 29.89 -11.53
CA TRP A 277 21.69 29.96 -10.96
C TRP A 277 22.76 29.26 -11.80
N ALA A 278 22.49 28.07 -12.34
CA ALA A 278 23.44 27.37 -13.21
C ALA A 278 23.72 28.14 -14.51
N ARG A 279 22.71 28.82 -15.08
CA ARG A 279 22.86 29.69 -16.25
C ARG A 279 23.72 30.89 -15.92
N LEU A 280 23.43 31.59 -14.83
CA LEU A 280 24.23 32.71 -14.34
C LEU A 280 25.69 32.31 -14.25
N LEU A 281 26.02 31.21 -13.57
CA LEU A 281 27.41 30.80 -13.39
C LEU A 281 28.14 30.39 -14.68
N THR A 282 27.44 29.95 -15.71
CA THR A 282 28.06 29.29 -16.88
C THR A 282 28.13 30.15 -18.12
N SER A 283 27.34 31.23 -18.16
CA SER A 283 27.12 32.03 -19.36
C SER A 283 27.44 33.50 -19.06
N PRO A 284 28.65 33.99 -19.37
CA PRO A 284 29.01 35.37 -19.13
C PRO A 284 28.10 36.31 -19.94
N GLY A 285 27.72 37.44 -19.35
CA GLY A 285 26.76 38.39 -19.91
C GLY A 285 25.30 37.98 -19.79
N THR A 286 24.99 36.85 -19.14
CA THR A 286 23.60 36.47 -18.86
C THR A 286 23.10 37.17 -17.60
N THR A 287 21.98 37.87 -17.74
CA THR A 287 21.23 38.47 -16.62
C THR A 287 20.14 37.52 -16.16
N VAL A 288 20.04 37.34 -14.84
CA VAL A 288 19.04 36.48 -14.21
C VAL A 288 18.49 37.19 -12.97
N GLU A 289 17.18 37.06 -12.73
CA GLU A 289 16.57 37.52 -11.48
C GLU A 289 16.67 36.40 -10.43
N LEU A 290 17.26 36.71 -9.28
CA LEU A 290 17.40 35.75 -8.18
C LEU A 290 17.32 36.45 -6.83
N PRO A 291 16.79 35.77 -5.80
CA PRO A 291 16.88 36.22 -4.42
C PRO A 291 18.34 36.21 -3.95
N LEU A 292 18.83 37.37 -3.50
CA LEU A 292 20.14 37.56 -2.90
C LEU A 292 20.00 37.75 -1.39
N LEU A 293 20.94 37.17 -0.65
CA LEU A 293 21.01 37.22 0.80
C LEU A 293 21.10 38.68 1.28
N ALA A 294 20.12 39.11 2.05
CA ALA A 294 20.09 40.39 2.73
C ALA A 294 20.61 40.23 4.16
N ARG A 295 21.07 41.33 4.77
CA ARG A 295 21.44 41.30 6.20
C ARG A 295 20.16 41.25 7.06
N PRO A 296 20.18 40.51 8.17
CA PRO A 296 19.01 40.40 9.03
C PRO A 296 18.66 41.76 9.64
N SER A 297 17.40 42.17 9.51
CA SER A 297 16.84 43.32 10.24
C SER A 297 16.84 43.02 11.75
N LEU A 298 17.53 43.85 12.55
CA LEU A 298 17.65 43.69 14.02
C LEU A 298 16.32 43.81 14.80
N GLU A 299 15.19 44.08 14.13
CA GLU A 299 13.93 44.48 14.77
C GLU A 299 13.02 43.35 15.27
N ALA A 300 13.38 42.07 15.15
CA ALA A 300 12.50 40.96 15.58
C ALA A 300 13.16 39.99 16.56
N ALA A 301 13.54 40.48 17.74
CA ALA A 301 13.74 39.62 18.91
C ALA A 301 12.39 39.39 19.60
N VAL A 302 11.60 38.43 19.11
CA VAL A 302 10.45 37.93 19.88
C VAL A 302 11.02 37.18 21.08
N GLY A 303 10.94 37.79 22.26
CA GLY A 303 11.33 37.17 23.53
C GLY A 303 10.49 35.92 23.81
N PRO A 304 10.99 34.97 24.63
CA PRO A 304 10.26 33.74 24.90
C PRO A 304 8.91 34.06 25.57
N PRO A 305 7.76 33.69 24.98
CA PRO A 305 6.48 33.82 25.65
C PRO A 305 6.42 32.84 26.84
N GLY A 306 5.66 33.17 27.89
CA GLY A 306 5.39 32.23 28.97
C GLY A 306 4.52 31.06 28.51
N ALA A 307 4.62 29.91 29.19
CA ALA A 307 4.06 28.61 28.79
C ALA A 307 2.57 28.63 28.34
N ALA A 308 1.70 29.39 29.00
CA ALA A 308 0.28 29.51 28.61
C ALA A 308 0.03 30.39 27.36
N GLY A 309 0.96 31.31 27.07
CA GLY A 309 0.93 32.15 25.87
C GLY A 309 1.53 31.46 24.64
N GLU A 310 2.33 30.41 24.81
CA GLU A 310 3.00 29.68 23.71
C GLU A 310 1.99 29.03 22.75
N VAL A 311 0.93 28.38 23.25
CA VAL A 311 -0.07 27.71 22.40
C VAL A 311 -0.92 28.70 21.63
N GLN A 312 -1.33 29.81 22.27
CA GLN A 312 -2.13 30.85 21.62
C GLN A 312 -1.30 31.60 20.58
N SER A 313 -0.05 31.98 20.92
CA SER A 313 0.87 32.60 19.98
C SER A 313 1.17 31.69 18.78
N PHE A 314 1.35 30.39 19.03
CA PHE A 314 1.51 29.41 17.96
C PHE A 314 0.25 29.28 17.11
N ARG A 315 -0.94 29.24 17.72
CA ARG A 315 -2.23 29.18 17.00
C ARG A 315 -2.42 30.38 16.08
N ASP A 316 -2.02 31.57 16.54
CA ASP A 316 -2.20 32.81 15.80
C ASP A 316 -1.19 32.94 14.64
N ALA A 317 -0.03 32.29 14.74
CA ALA A 317 1.03 32.32 13.72
C ALA A 317 1.05 31.11 12.77
N ALA A 318 0.61 29.93 13.22
CA ALA A 318 0.73 28.68 12.47
C ALA A 318 -0.40 28.49 11.45
N THR A 319 -0.09 27.81 10.35
CA THR A 319 -1.11 27.38 9.41
C THR A 319 -2.10 26.40 10.08
N PRO A 320 -3.37 26.34 9.63
CA PRO A 320 -4.34 25.38 10.17
C PRO A 320 -3.86 23.92 10.05
N GLY A 321 -3.09 23.61 9.01
CA GLY A 321 -2.46 22.31 8.80
C GLY A 321 -1.40 21.98 9.85
N ALA A 322 -0.48 22.92 10.11
CA ALA A 322 0.54 22.78 11.16
C ALA A 322 -0.07 22.70 12.56
N TYR A 323 -1.05 23.55 12.88
CA TYR A 323 -1.71 23.54 14.19
C TYR A 323 -2.40 22.20 14.47
N ARG A 324 -3.15 21.68 13.50
CA ARG A 324 -3.78 20.35 13.61
C ARG A 324 -2.74 19.24 13.68
N LEU A 325 -1.64 19.33 12.93
CA LEU A 325 -0.53 18.37 12.98
C LEU A 325 0.13 18.34 14.36
N ALA A 326 0.28 19.50 15.02
CA ALA A 326 0.82 19.59 16.38
C ALA A 326 -0.02 18.76 17.37
N ALA A 327 -1.35 18.77 17.27
CA ALA A 327 -2.23 17.94 18.09
C ALA A 327 -2.03 16.43 17.85
N HIS A 328 -1.86 16.02 16.60
CA HIS A 328 -1.56 14.62 16.27
C HIS A 328 -0.18 14.18 16.77
N LEU A 329 0.81 15.07 16.74
CA LEU A 329 2.15 14.82 17.30
C LEU A 329 2.12 14.76 18.82
N ALA A 330 1.39 15.66 19.48
CA ALA A 330 1.18 15.70 20.92
C ALA A 330 0.47 14.44 21.44
N ALA A 331 -0.41 13.85 20.62
CA ALA A 331 -1.08 12.60 20.96
C ALA A 331 -0.13 11.40 21.04
N VAL A 332 0.97 11.40 20.29
CA VAL A 332 1.91 10.27 20.24
C VAL A 332 3.29 10.61 20.80
N SER A 333 3.43 11.76 21.46
CA SER A 333 4.69 12.18 22.09
C SER A 333 4.99 11.35 23.34
N PRO A 334 6.27 11.11 23.67
CA PRO A 334 7.49 11.61 23.02
C PRO A 334 7.77 10.99 21.63
N VAL A 335 8.27 11.80 20.69
CA VAL A 335 8.49 11.43 19.27
C VAL A 335 9.91 11.74 18.77
N SER A 336 10.42 10.93 17.85
CA SER A 336 11.63 11.24 17.06
C SER A 336 11.27 11.76 15.66
N VAL A 337 12.22 12.34 14.91
CA VAL A 337 11.96 12.89 13.56
C VAL A 337 11.33 11.86 12.60
N PRO A 338 11.79 10.59 12.54
CA PRO A 338 11.13 9.57 11.72
C PRO A 338 9.69 9.28 12.15
N VAL A 339 9.40 9.29 13.45
CA VAL A 339 8.02 9.14 13.97
C VAL A 339 7.19 10.35 13.58
N MET A 340 7.71 11.58 13.71
CA MET A 340 6.99 12.79 13.27
C MET A 340 6.61 12.72 11.79
N ARG A 341 7.51 12.22 10.93
CA ARG A 341 7.25 11.98 9.50
C ARG A 341 6.20 10.90 9.26
N LEU A 342 6.17 9.87 10.09
CA LEU A 342 5.14 8.83 10.07
C LEU A 342 3.77 9.44 10.43
N VAL A 343 3.68 10.24 11.51
CA VAL A 343 2.45 10.96 11.88
C VAL A 343 1.97 11.83 10.73
N ARG A 344 2.88 12.63 10.13
CA ARG A 344 2.58 13.45 8.95
C ARG A 344 2.02 12.63 7.78
N SER A 345 2.49 11.39 7.58
CA SER A 345 1.97 10.52 6.51
C SER A 345 0.65 9.83 6.86
N ALA A 346 0.30 9.76 8.14
CA ALA A 346 -0.88 9.06 8.66
C ALA A 346 -2.08 9.99 8.85
N VAL A 347 -1.89 11.31 8.90
CA VAL A 347 -3.00 12.26 9.03
C VAL A 347 -3.91 12.24 7.79
N PRO A 348 -5.23 12.51 7.94
CA PRO A 348 -6.20 12.37 6.86
C PRO A 348 -6.14 13.46 5.77
N TRP A 349 -5.27 14.47 5.90
CA TRP A 349 -5.06 15.52 4.92
C TRP A 349 -3.63 15.49 4.35
N ARG A 350 -3.39 16.24 3.27
CA ARG A 350 -2.04 16.38 2.70
C ARG A 350 -1.19 17.31 3.56
N ALA A 351 -0.41 16.76 4.49
CA ALA A 351 0.58 17.49 5.27
C ALA A 351 1.97 17.41 4.60
N GLY A 352 2.59 18.57 4.37
CA GLY A 352 3.93 18.72 3.82
C GLY A 352 5.04 18.75 4.88
N THR A 353 6.30 18.81 4.45
CA THR A 353 7.43 19.05 5.37
C THR A 353 7.39 20.46 5.97
N GLY A 354 6.77 21.43 5.26
CA GLY A 354 6.53 22.79 5.77
C GLY A 354 5.68 22.80 7.03
N ASP A 355 4.53 22.10 7.03
CA ASP A 355 3.67 22.00 8.23
C ASP A 355 4.42 21.43 9.44
N LEU A 356 5.26 20.41 9.21
CA LEU A 356 6.07 19.82 10.28
C LEU A 356 7.17 20.78 10.76
N ALA A 357 7.75 21.55 9.85
CA ALA A 357 8.73 22.57 10.19
C ALA A 357 8.10 23.67 11.04
N GLU A 358 6.91 24.17 10.69
CA GLU A 358 6.17 25.14 11.51
C GLU A 358 5.97 24.65 12.95
N VAL A 359 5.54 23.39 13.14
CA VAL A 359 5.39 22.82 14.50
C VAL A 359 6.72 22.77 15.26
N PHE A 360 7.79 22.36 14.60
CA PHE A 360 9.11 22.23 15.22
C PHE A 360 9.73 23.61 15.54
N LEU A 361 9.48 24.60 14.69
CA LEU A 361 9.98 25.97 14.85
C LEU A 361 9.10 26.82 15.77
N GLY A 362 7.83 26.44 15.97
CA GLY A 362 6.88 27.10 16.85
C GLY A 362 7.20 27.01 18.34
N GLY A 363 8.32 26.37 18.73
CA GLY A 363 8.82 26.34 20.11
C GLY A 363 8.09 25.36 21.04
N LEU A 364 7.07 24.65 20.55
CA LEU A 364 6.24 23.74 21.35
C LEU A 364 6.95 22.44 21.76
N LEU A 365 7.99 22.05 21.01
CA LEU A 365 8.73 20.80 21.19
C LEU A 365 10.05 21.05 21.92
N ARG A 366 10.29 20.32 23.00
CA ARG A 366 11.55 20.34 23.77
C ARG A 366 12.30 19.02 23.56
N GLN A 367 13.62 19.12 23.37
CA GLN A 367 14.46 17.93 23.31
C GLN A 367 14.54 17.28 24.69
N VAL A 368 14.28 15.97 24.76
CA VAL A 368 14.40 15.17 25.99
C VAL A 368 15.50 14.12 25.83
N GLU A 369 16.07 13.68 26.95
CA GLU A 369 17.12 12.67 26.94
C GLU A 369 16.57 11.30 26.50
N ALA A 370 17.34 10.59 25.66
CA ALA A 370 16.92 9.29 25.19
C ALA A 370 17.14 8.22 26.29
N PRO A 371 16.14 7.39 26.62
CA PRO A 371 16.25 6.37 27.67
C PRO A 371 17.15 5.17 27.34
N VAL A 372 17.96 5.23 26.28
CA VAL A 372 18.87 4.16 25.86
C VAL A 372 20.33 4.60 26.06
N PRO A 373 21.22 3.72 26.56
CA PRO A 373 22.63 4.05 26.70
C PRO A 373 23.30 4.24 25.33
N GLY A 374 23.98 5.36 25.12
CA GLY A 374 24.87 5.61 23.98
C GLY A 374 24.45 6.79 23.08
N PRO A 375 25.37 7.30 22.25
CA PRO A 375 25.08 8.41 21.34
C PRO A 375 24.15 7.94 20.23
N LEU A 376 22.89 8.38 20.27
CA LEU A 376 21.95 8.15 19.18
C LEU A 376 22.35 8.95 17.92
N PRO A 377 22.11 8.40 16.71
CA PRO A 377 22.15 9.19 15.49
C PRO A 377 21.30 10.45 15.64
N ALA A 378 21.75 11.57 15.09
CA ALA A 378 21.16 12.87 15.41
C ALA A 378 19.65 12.97 15.10
N GLN A 379 19.18 12.31 14.03
CA GLN A 379 17.76 12.27 13.66
C GLN A 379 16.89 11.45 14.63
N HIS A 380 17.49 10.70 15.56
CA HIS A 380 16.80 9.87 16.56
C HIS A 380 16.72 10.54 17.94
N ARG A 381 17.14 11.82 18.04
CA ARG A 381 16.85 12.62 19.22
C ARG A 381 15.33 12.64 19.47
N ILE A 382 14.97 12.59 20.74
CA ILE A 382 13.59 12.51 21.19
C ILE A 382 13.11 13.90 21.56
N PHE A 383 11.89 14.22 21.16
CA PHE A 383 11.23 15.47 21.44
C PHE A 383 9.89 15.22 22.12
N ASP A 384 9.54 16.07 23.07
CA ASP A 384 8.26 16.01 23.77
C ASP A 384 7.65 17.41 23.94
N PHE A 385 6.35 17.45 24.20
CA PHE A 385 5.62 18.66 24.54
C PHE A 385 5.55 18.82 26.07
N ASP A 386 5.50 20.07 26.52
CA ASP A 386 5.11 20.37 27.92
C ASP A 386 3.70 19.83 28.20
N GLU A 387 3.40 19.42 29.45
CA GLU A 387 2.13 18.76 29.77
C GLU A 387 0.92 19.70 29.61
N GLU A 388 1.09 20.99 29.92
CA GLU A 388 0.06 22.01 29.72
C GLU A 388 -0.21 22.27 28.23
N VAL A 389 0.86 22.40 27.44
CA VAL A 389 0.82 22.56 25.97
C VAL A 389 0.18 21.35 25.31
N ARG A 390 0.57 20.14 25.72
CA ARG A 390 -0.01 18.88 25.23
C ARG A 390 -1.50 18.83 25.51
N GLY A 391 -1.92 19.19 26.72
CA GLY A 391 -3.33 19.23 27.09
C GLY A 391 -4.16 20.13 26.18
N ALA A 392 -3.69 21.37 25.99
CA ALA A 392 -4.36 22.34 25.13
C ALA A 392 -4.46 21.87 23.66
N LEU A 393 -3.38 21.29 23.11
CA LEU A 393 -3.36 20.79 21.73
C LEU A 393 -4.31 19.59 21.53
N LEU A 394 -4.41 18.68 22.49
CA LEU A 394 -5.29 17.50 22.35
C LEU A 394 -6.77 17.85 22.31
N ASP A 395 -7.17 18.98 22.91
CA ASP A 395 -8.55 19.45 22.90
C ASP A 395 -8.96 20.13 21.58
N THR A 396 -8.00 20.37 20.67
CA THR A 396 -8.25 21.06 19.39
C THR A 396 -8.80 20.15 18.28
N VAL A 397 -8.61 18.83 18.40
CA VAL A 397 -8.94 17.85 17.35
C VAL A 397 -9.92 16.80 17.88
N PRO A 398 -10.91 16.35 17.08
CA PRO A 398 -11.82 15.30 17.50
C PRO A 398 -11.09 14.02 17.94
N ARG A 399 -11.49 13.48 19.09
CA ARG A 399 -10.89 12.29 19.73
C ARG A 399 -10.83 11.07 18.81
N ALA A 400 -11.89 10.86 18.04
CA ALA A 400 -11.97 9.75 17.08
C ALA A 400 -10.91 9.86 15.98
N GLU A 401 -10.46 11.09 15.66
CA GLU A 401 -9.41 11.32 14.68
C GLU A 401 -8.04 11.00 15.25
N LEU A 402 -7.72 11.46 16.47
CA LEU A 402 -6.45 11.15 17.14
C LEU A 402 -6.26 9.63 17.32
N LEU A 403 -7.34 8.93 17.72
CA LEU A 403 -7.33 7.47 17.84
C LEU A 403 -7.15 6.76 16.49
N ARG A 404 -7.75 7.28 15.41
CA ARG A 404 -7.54 6.74 14.06
C ARG A 404 -6.08 6.88 13.62
N THR A 405 -5.50 8.09 13.75
CA THR A 405 -4.10 8.34 13.38
C THR A 405 -3.15 7.46 14.20
N SER A 406 -3.37 7.32 15.51
CA SER A 406 -2.57 6.43 16.37
C SER A 406 -2.63 4.95 15.93
N ARG A 407 -3.82 4.45 15.58
CA ARG A 407 -3.99 3.08 15.04
C ARG A 407 -3.35 2.91 13.66
N ASP A 408 -3.40 3.92 12.81
CA ASP A 408 -2.79 3.91 11.49
C ASP A 408 -1.25 3.87 11.58
N ILE A 409 -0.68 4.60 12.54
CA ILE A 409 0.73 4.53 12.91
C ILE A 409 1.08 3.12 13.40
N GLY A 410 0.32 2.57 14.35
CA GLY A 410 0.53 1.22 14.88
C GLY A 410 0.55 0.15 13.78
N ARG A 411 -0.48 0.15 12.91
CA ARG A 411 -0.57 -0.76 11.74
C ARG A 411 0.55 -0.53 10.72
N SER A 412 1.03 0.69 10.56
CA SER A 412 2.15 0.99 9.67
C SER A 412 3.46 0.45 10.21
N LEU A 413 3.69 0.56 11.51
CA LEU A 413 4.85 -0.02 12.17
C LEU A 413 4.80 -1.56 12.12
N GLU A 414 3.68 -2.20 12.45
CA GLU A 414 3.52 -3.67 12.37
C GLU A 414 3.86 -4.24 10.98
N ARG A 415 3.43 -3.57 9.90
CA ARG A 415 3.75 -3.97 8.52
C ARG A 415 5.24 -3.89 8.17
N LEU A 416 5.99 -3.08 8.91
CA LEU A 416 7.41 -2.82 8.68
C LEU A 416 8.32 -3.68 9.58
N ALA A 417 7.77 -4.39 10.56
CA ALA A 417 8.50 -5.33 11.40
C ALA A 417 9.03 -6.52 10.56
N GLY A 418 10.34 -6.77 10.61
CA GLY A 418 10.98 -7.98 10.06
C GLY A 418 11.41 -7.97 8.58
N ARG A 419 11.49 -6.82 7.88
CA ARG A 419 11.69 -6.79 6.40
C ARG A 419 12.80 -5.91 5.81
N SER A 420 13.73 -5.31 6.56
CA SER A 420 14.75 -4.42 5.93
C SER A 420 16.00 -4.15 6.79
N PRO A 421 17.17 -3.68 6.24
CA PRO A 421 18.50 -3.51 6.90
C PRO A 421 18.94 -2.20 7.59
N ASP A 422 18.18 -1.07 7.69
CA ASP A 422 18.61 0.14 8.45
C ASP A 422 17.55 0.85 9.37
N PHE A 423 17.86 1.08 10.68
CA PHE A 423 17.09 1.73 11.80
C PHE A 423 16.65 0.83 13.01
N PRO A 424 16.66 1.33 14.27
CA PRO A 424 15.97 0.74 15.43
C PRO A 424 14.79 1.60 15.96
N ALA A 425 13.54 1.25 15.64
CA ALA A 425 12.36 1.57 16.48
C ALA A 425 12.03 0.31 17.24
N TRP A 426 11.87 0.39 18.55
CA TRP A 426 11.60 -0.80 19.34
C TRP A 426 10.10 -1.08 19.40
N LEU A 427 9.65 -2.11 18.69
CA LEU A 427 8.32 -2.68 18.88
C LEU A 427 8.42 -3.74 19.98
N ALA A 428 7.65 -3.59 21.06
CA ALA A 428 7.57 -4.61 22.10
C ALA A 428 7.11 -5.94 21.47
N HIS A 429 7.97 -6.96 21.52
CA HIS A 429 7.73 -8.25 20.89
C HIS A 429 8.30 -9.36 21.79
N PRO A 430 7.49 -10.38 22.17
CA PRO A 430 7.89 -11.40 23.15
C PRO A 430 9.08 -12.27 22.73
N GLY A 431 9.43 -12.28 21.43
CA GLY A 431 10.63 -12.96 20.89
C GLY A 431 11.76 -12.02 20.42
N GLY A 432 11.75 -10.73 20.80
CA GLY A 432 12.77 -9.76 20.40
C GLY A 432 14.13 -9.98 21.09
N THR A 433 15.23 -9.71 20.37
CA THR A 433 16.60 -9.88 20.87
C THR A 433 17.13 -8.69 21.68
N GLU A 434 16.46 -7.53 21.60
CA GLU A 434 16.84 -6.29 22.29
C GLU A 434 15.93 -6.03 23.50
N ARG A 435 16.42 -5.32 24.53
CA ARG A 435 15.68 -5.03 25.77
C ARG A 435 15.28 -3.55 25.85
N LEU A 436 13.99 -3.28 26.07
CA LEU A 436 13.47 -1.93 26.31
C LEU A 436 13.32 -1.64 27.81
N PRO A 437 13.83 -0.49 28.30
CA PRO A 437 13.52 0.00 29.65
C PRO A 437 12.01 0.27 29.82
N ALA A 438 11.48 0.01 31.02
CA ALA A 438 10.06 0.22 31.37
C ALA A 438 9.54 1.66 31.14
N ALA A 439 10.43 2.65 30.98
CA ALA A 439 10.10 4.03 30.67
C ALA A 439 9.45 4.21 29.27
N PHE A 440 9.66 3.29 28.33
CA PHE A 440 9.05 3.36 27.00
C PHE A 440 7.66 2.71 26.96
N ARG A 441 6.67 3.51 26.57
CA ARG A 441 5.26 3.11 26.50
C ARG A 441 4.93 2.61 25.10
N SER A 442 4.20 1.50 24.99
CA SER A 442 3.69 1.05 23.69
C SER A 442 2.66 2.05 23.15
N PHE A 443 2.54 2.18 21.82
CA PHE A 443 1.49 3.01 21.21
C PHE A 443 0.06 2.61 21.67
N THR A 444 -0.12 1.38 22.14
CA THR A 444 -1.36 0.92 22.78
C THR A 444 -1.61 1.52 24.17
N VAL A 445 -0.57 1.95 24.91
CA VAL A 445 -0.69 2.69 26.18
C VAL A 445 -1.05 4.16 25.94
N VAL A 446 -0.66 4.73 24.79
CA VAL A 446 -1.13 6.05 24.33
C VAL A 446 -2.65 6.02 24.10
N GLU A 447 -3.15 4.96 23.45
CA GLU A 447 -4.59 4.71 23.32
C GLU A 447 -5.26 4.57 24.70
N GLN A 448 -4.66 3.85 25.65
CA GLN A 448 -5.19 3.74 27.02
C GLN A 448 -5.22 5.07 27.79
N ARG A 449 -4.21 5.94 27.65
CA ARG A 449 -4.18 7.27 28.28
C ARG A 449 -5.18 8.23 27.65
N LEU A 450 -5.30 8.22 26.32
CA LEU A 450 -6.35 8.97 25.63
C LEU A 450 -7.72 8.50 26.11
N LEU A 451 -7.95 7.18 26.16
CA LEU A 451 -9.21 6.60 26.64
C LEU A 451 -9.48 6.93 28.13
N ALA A 452 -8.47 6.86 29.00
CA ALA A 452 -8.59 7.19 30.43
C ALA A 452 -8.88 8.69 30.66
N ARG A 453 -8.22 9.59 29.91
CA ARG A 453 -8.48 11.04 29.95
C ARG A 453 -9.87 11.39 29.44
N PHE A 454 -10.46 10.54 28.58
CA PHE A 454 -11.81 10.71 28.05
C PHE A 454 -12.89 9.98 28.86
N GLY A 455 -12.57 9.54 30.08
CA GLY A 455 -13.54 8.95 31.01
C GLY A 455 -13.92 7.50 30.70
N VAL A 456 -13.17 6.82 29.84
CA VAL A 456 -13.36 5.39 29.56
C VAL A 456 -12.56 4.60 30.59
N THR A 457 -13.27 4.06 31.59
CA THR A 457 -12.70 3.15 32.58
C THR A 457 -12.47 1.78 31.93
N LEU A 458 -11.28 1.55 31.39
CA LEU A 458 -10.85 0.20 31.04
C LEU A 458 -10.51 -0.56 32.34
N PRO A 459 -10.83 -1.87 32.45
CA PRO A 459 -10.47 -2.65 33.62
C PRO A 459 -8.95 -2.60 33.82
N ARG A 460 -8.56 -1.98 34.92
CA ARG A 460 -7.16 -1.84 35.35
C ARG A 460 -6.60 -3.25 35.53
N ARG A 461 -5.72 -3.68 34.63
CA ARG A 461 -4.90 -4.87 34.87
C ARG A 461 -4.06 -4.55 36.11
N ALA A 462 -4.30 -5.29 37.20
CA ALA A 462 -3.68 -5.03 38.49
C ALA A 462 -2.16 -5.02 38.34
N GLU A 463 -1.55 -3.84 38.49
CA GLU A 463 -0.15 -3.72 38.88
C GLU A 463 -0.02 -4.32 40.28
N GLY A 464 0.90 -5.26 40.43
CA GLY A 464 1.01 -6.13 41.59
C GLY A 464 1.21 -5.36 42.89
N SER A 465 0.31 -5.59 43.84
CA SER A 465 0.63 -5.51 45.25
C SER A 465 1.10 -6.90 45.69
N ALA A 466 2.36 -6.98 46.12
CA ALA A 466 2.94 -8.15 46.75
C ALA A 466 2.09 -8.56 47.97
N GLY A 467 1.55 -9.78 47.93
CA GLY A 467 0.80 -10.39 49.01
C GLY A 467 0.60 -11.86 48.68
N LEU A 468 1.33 -12.72 49.38
CA LEU A 468 1.27 -14.18 49.29
C LEU A 468 -0.18 -14.67 49.42
N ALA A 469 -0.73 -15.23 48.35
CA ALA A 469 -1.90 -16.10 48.38
C ALA A 469 -1.80 -17.10 47.23
N GLU A 470 -2.04 -18.37 47.57
CA GLU A 470 -1.84 -19.57 46.75
C GLU A 470 -2.39 -19.44 45.33
N GLU A 471 -1.62 -19.95 44.37
CA GLU A 471 -2.05 -20.09 42.97
C GLU A 471 -3.33 -20.94 42.89
N PRO A 472 -4.42 -20.46 42.25
CA PRO A 472 -5.49 -21.36 41.85
C PRO A 472 -5.01 -22.14 40.63
N GLU A 473 -5.03 -23.47 40.73
CA GLU A 473 -4.82 -24.39 39.62
C GLU A 473 -5.68 -24.03 38.39
N PRO A 474 -5.20 -24.31 37.17
CA PRO A 474 -5.88 -23.92 35.94
C PRO A 474 -7.29 -24.55 35.86
N PRO A 475 -8.30 -23.83 35.33
CA PRO A 475 -9.63 -24.40 35.12
C PRO A 475 -9.60 -25.50 34.06
N GLU A 476 -10.31 -26.60 34.34
CA GLU A 476 -10.48 -27.74 33.43
C GLU A 476 -11.09 -27.34 32.07
N PRO A 477 -10.81 -28.10 30.99
CA PRO A 477 -11.20 -27.74 29.64
C PRO A 477 -12.73 -27.79 29.48
N GLY A 478 -13.36 -26.64 29.21
CA GLY A 478 -14.80 -26.60 28.91
C GLY A 478 -15.54 -25.29 29.21
N GLY A 479 -14.90 -24.31 29.88
CA GLY A 479 -15.52 -23.00 30.11
C GLY A 479 -16.71 -22.98 31.08
N TRP A 480 -16.78 -23.95 31.98
CA TRP A 480 -17.72 -24.03 33.10
C TRP A 480 -17.02 -23.73 34.42
N ASP A 481 -17.63 -22.93 35.28
CA ASP A 481 -17.14 -22.66 36.63
C ASP A 481 -17.51 -23.81 37.58
N ARG A 482 -16.75 -23.96 38.68
CA ARG A 482 -17.14 -24.89 39.77
C ARG A 482 -18.48 -24.45 40.38
N LEU A 483 -19.28 -25.43 40.81
CA LEU A 483 -20.50 -25.18 41.58
C LEU A 483 -20.15 -24.45 42.89
N LEU A 484 -21.01 -23.53 43.31
CA LEU A 484 -20.93 -22.88 44.62
C LEU A 484 -21.61 -23.77 45.67
N ASP A 485 -21.24 -23.60 46.93
CA ASP A 485 -21.87 -24.32 48.06
C ASP A 485 -23.38 -24.01 48.21
N SER A 486 -23.87 -22.95 47.56
CA SER A 486 -25.27 -22.56 47.52
C SER A 486 -26.06 -23.12 46.33
N ASP A 487 -25.42 -23.84 45.41
CA ASP A 487 -26.07 -24.45 44.24
C ASP A 487 -26.67 -25.83 44.60
N PRO A 488 -27.85 -26.20 44.08
CA PRO A 488 -28.46 -27.51 44.34
C PRO A 488 -27.66 -28.64 43.68
N GLU A 489 -27.46 -29.77 44.37
CA GLU A 489 -26.75 -30.93 43.79
C GLU A 489 -27.53 -31.60 42.64
N ARG A 490 -28.86 -31.51 42.66
CA ARG A 490 -29.77 -32.07 41.66
C ARG A 490 -30.95 -31.14 41.38
N LEU A 491 -31.37 -31.10 40.12
CA LEU A 491 -32.60 -30.46 39.66
C LEU A 491 -33.36 -31.41 38.74
N GLY A 492 -34.55 -31.82 39.15
CA GLY A 492 -35.30 -32.90 38.50
C GLY A 492 -34.45 -34.18 38.38
N PRO A 493 -34.40 -34.82 37.20
CA PRO A 493 -33.58 -36.02 36.98
C PRO A 493 -32.09 -35.74 36.74
N TYR A 494 -31.64 -34.47 36.78
CA TYR A 494 -30.28 -34.08 36.43
C TYR A 494 -29.41 -33.81 37.65
N ARG A 495 -28.23 -34.44 37.70
CA ARG A 495 -27.15 -34.11 38.65
C ARG A 495 -26.30 -32.97 38.09
N LEU A 496 -26.09 -31.90 38.85
CA LEU A 496 -25.33 -30.73 38.40
C LEU A 496 -23.83 -30.98 38.55
N LEU A 497 -23.04 -30.54 37.56
CA LEU A 497 -21.61 -30.80 37.46
C LEU A 497 -20.77 -29.51 37.34
N GLY A 498 -21.38 -28.42 36.86
CA GLY A 498 -20.69 -27.15 36.66
C GLY A 498 -21.69 -26.02 36.47
N ARG A 499 -21.25 -24.79 36.73
CA ARG A 499 -22.07 -23.58 36.73
C ARG A 499 -21.60 -22.59 35.69
N ARG A 500 -22.54 -21.82 35.17
CA ARG A 500 -22.26 -20.64 34.36
C ARG A 500 -23.28 -19.54 34.64
N ALA A 501 -22.77 -18.36 34.98
CA ALA A 501 -23.63 -17.20 35.19
C ALA A 501 -24.15 -16.64 33.86
N GLY A 502 -25.47 -16.57 33.71
CA GLY A 502 -26.15 -15.85 32.64
C GLY A 502 -26.71 -14.51 33.12
N ARG A 503 -27.18 -13.68 32.18
CA ARG A 503 -27.68 -12.33 32.47
C ARG A 503 -28.96 -12.32 33.31
N ARG A 504 -29.85 -13.30 33.11
CA ARG A 504 -31.16 -13.43 33.80
C ARG A 504 -31.44 -14.84 34.35
N THR A 505 -30.68 -15.84 33.92
CA THR A 505 -30.77 -17.23 34.36
C THR A 505 -29.38 -17.73 34.73
N VAL A 506 -29.31 -18.70 35.64
CA VAL A 506 -28.09 -19.49 35.86
C VAL A 506 -28.20 -20.74 34.98
N VAL A 507 -27.13 -21.08 34.27
CA VAL A 507 -27.07 -22.29 33.47
C VAL A 507 -26.15 -23.27 34.19
N TYR A 508 -26.64 -24.48 34.42
CA TYR A 508 -25.87 -25.58 34.97
C TYR A 508 -25.64 -26.65 33.92
N LEU A 509 -24.47 -27.28 33.95
CA LEU A 509 -24.24 -28.53 33.25
C LEU A 509 -24.85 -29.66 34.08
N GLY A 510 -25.91 -30.29 33.58
CA GLY A 510 -26.61 -31.38 34.24
C GLY A 510 -26.42 -32.70 33.51
N ARG A 511 -26.31 -33.81 34.26
CA ARG A 511 -26.26 -35.17 33.70
C ARG A 511 -27.47 -35.98 34.16
N ASP A 512 -28.19 -36.55 33.21
CA ASP A 512 -29.35 -37.40 33.50
C ASP A 512 -28.94 -38.78 34.04
N THR A 513 -29.94 -39.58 34.45
CA THR A 513 -29.76 -40.94 34.95
C THR A 513 -29.28 -41.94 33.89
N HIS A 514 -29.35 -41.60 32.60
CA HIS A 514 -28.91 -42.40 31.46
C HIS A 514 -27.53 -41.98 30.94
N GLY A 515 -26.88 -41.00 31.60
CA GLY A 515 -25.56 -40.52 31.28
C GLY A 515 -25.50 -39.39 30.24
N GLY A 516 -26.64 -38.88 29.77
CA GLY A 516 -26.76 -37.76 28.83
C GLY A 516 -26.54 -36.40 29.49
N ASN A 517 -25.86 -35.49 28.77
CA ASN A 517 -25.57 -34.13 29.24
C ASN A 517 -26.62 -33.12 28.74
N ALA A 518 -27.09 -32.25 29.63
CA ALA A 518 -28.05 -31.19 29.34
C ALA A 518 -27.60 -29.85 29.94
N ALA A 519 -28.00 -28.75 29.30
CA ALA A 519 -27.90 -27.43 29.92
C ALA A 519 -29.20 -27.17 30.70
N VAL A 520 -29.11 -27.19 32.02
CA VAL A 520 -30.24 -26.93 32.93
C VAL A 520 -30.26 -25.44 33.27
N ARG A 521 -31.29 -24.73 32.83
CA ARG A 521 -31.46 -23.28 33.05
C ARG A 521 -32.42 -23.05 34.19
N VAL A 522 -32.01 -22.22 35.14
CA VAL A 522 -32.77 -21.89 36.35
C VAL A 522 -32.98 -20.39 36.45
N ALA A 523 -34.18 -19.97 36.83
CA ALA A 523 -34.46 -18.56 37.06
C ALA A 523 -33.68 -18.08 38.29
N ARG A 524 -33.02 -16.92 38.17
CA ARG A 524 -32.30 -16.31 39.28
C ARG A 524 -33.30 -15.85 40.37
N PRO A 525 -33.19 -16.34 41.62
CA PRO A 525 -34.14 -15.98 42.69
C PRO A 525 -33.97 -14.52 43.16
N ASP A 526 -32.83 -13.89 42.84
CA ASP A 526 -32.51 -12.48 43.11
C ASP A 526 -33.13 -11.49 42.11
N LEU A 527 -33.88 -11.95 41.10
CA LEU A 527 -34.53 -11.13 40.07
C LEU A 527 -36.07 -11.14 40.21
N PRO A 528 -36.78 -10.11 39.70
CA PRO A 528 -38.24 -9.98 39.85
C PRO A 528 -39.04 -11.19 39.34
N THR A 529 -40.25 -11.39 39.89
CA THR A 529 -41.17 -12.53 39.69
C THR A 529 -41.46 -12.90 38.22
N GLY A 530 -41.26 -11.97 37.28
CA GLY A 530 -41.39 -12.21 35.83
C GLY A 530 -40.36 -13.17 35.22
N SER A 531 -39.30 -13.53 35.94
CA SER A 531 -38.24 -14.42 35.41
C SER A 531 -38.71 -15.86 35.17
N ALA A 532 -39.70 -16.35 35.93
CA ALA A 532 -40.32 -17.66 35.71
C ALA A 532 -41.18 -17.67 34.44
N GLN A 533 -41.87 -16.57 34.15
CA GLN A 533 -42.69 -16.41 32.94
C GLN A 533 -41.84 -16.37 31.66
N LEU A 534 -40.61 -15.83 31.75
CA LEU A 534 -39.62 -15.89 30.67
C LEU A 534 -39.10 -17.31 30.40
N LEU A 535 -38.94 -18.16 31.43
CA LEU A 535 -38.61 -19.57 31.25
C LEU A 535 -39.76 -20.37 30.63
N ALA A 536 -41.01 -20.06 31.01
CA ALA A 536 -42.19 -20.66 30.40
C ALA A 536 -42.32 -20.27 28.92
N THR A 537 -42.07 -19.00 28.60
CA THR A 537 -42.02 -18.48 27.21
C THR A 537 -40.94 -19.19 26.39
N GLU A 538 -39.75 -19.38 26.97
CA GLU A 538 -38.65 -20.10 26.31
C GLU A 538 -38.99 -21.58 26.09
N ALA A 539 -39.59 -22.25 27.07
CA ALA A 539 -40.03 -23.63 26.95
C ALA A 539 -41.06 -23.80 25.82
N GLU A 540 -42.03 -22.88 25.72
CA GLU A 540 -43.05 -22.90 24.68
C GLU A 540 -42.46 -22.66 23.29
N ALA A 541 -41.54 -21.69 23.15
CA ALA A 541 -40.84 -21.45 21.90
C ALA A 541 -40.02 -22.67 21.44
N LEU A 542 -39.28 -23.30 22.36
CA LEU A 542 -38.49 -24.50 22.06
C LEU A 542 -39.37 -25.72 21.72
N ARG A 543 -40.54 -25.85 22.36
CA ARG A 543 -41.51 -26.91 22.07
C ARG A 543 -42.09 -26.77 20.66
N ARG A 544 -42.46 -25.56 20.25
CA ARG A 544 -42.99 -25.28 18.90
C ARG A 544 -41.94 -25.45 17.80
N LEU A 545 -40.69 -25.06 18.06
CA LEU A 545 -39.58 -25.23 17.11
C LEU A 545 -39.05 -26.66 17.04
N ASN A 546 -39.25 -27.47 18.09
CA ASN A 546 -38.95 -28.91 18.15
C ASN A 546 -37.54 -29.27 17.63
N GLY A 547 -36.53 -28.51 18.06
CA GLY A 547 -35.13 -28.75 17.69
C GLY A 547 -34.72 -28.24 16.30
N ARG A 548 -35.62 -27.60 15.54
CA ARG A 548 -35.30 -26.96 14.25
C ARG A 548 -34.84 -25.53 14.48
N TYR A 549 -33.58 -25.24 14.15
CA TYR A 549 -32.93 -23.94 14.40
C TYR A 549 -32.96 -23.51 15.88
N SER A 550 -33.19 -24.44 16.81
CA SER A 550 -33.16 -24.23 18.26
C SER A 550 -32.65 -25.49 18.95
N PRO A 551 -32.17 -25.40 20.20
CA PRO A 551 -31.91 -26.61 21.00
C PRO A 551 -33.21 -27.40 21.22
N ALA A 552 -33.12 -28.73 21.35
CA ALA A 552 -34.27 -29.51 21.78
C ALA A 552 -34.57 -29.26 23.27
N LEU A 553 -35.85 -29.13 23.61
CA LEU A 553 -36.31 -29.12 24.99
C LEU A 553 -36.37 -30.56 25.49
N LEU A 554 -35.63 -30.87 26.57
CA LEU A 554 -35.51 -32.23 27.10
C LEU A 554 -36.49 -32.48 28.26
N ALA A 555 -36.59 -31.51 29.17
CA ALA A 555 -37.50 -31.58 30.31
C ALA A 555 -37.81 -30.18 30.86
N THR A 556 -38.87 -30.07 31.65
CA THR A 556 -39.29 -28.83 32.30
C THR A 556 -39.76 -29.10 33.72
N GLY A 557 -39.35 -28.25 34.67
CA GLY A 557 -39.93 -28.15 36.01
C GLY A 557 -40.33 -26.70 36.26
N LEU A 558 -41.33 -26.21 35.52
CA LEU A 558 -41.78 -24.81 35.61
C LEU A 558 -42.55 -24.53 36.90
N ASP A 559 -43.17 -25.56 37.50
CA ASP A 559 -43.88 -25.48 38.79
C ASP A 559 -42.96 -25.69 40.01
N ASP A 560 -41.70 -26.05 39.78
CA ASP A 560 -40.71 -26.28 40.83
C ASP A 560 -40.15 -24.97 41.41
N ARG A 561 -39.57 -25.03 42.61
CA ARG A 561 -38.87 -23.89 43.23
C ARG A 561 -37.40 -24.26 43.50
N PRO A 562 -36.44 -23.73 42.72
CA PRO A 562 -36.61 -22.76 41.63
C PRO A 562 -37.08 -23.40 40.31
N ALA A 563 -37.83 -22.65 39.49
CA ALA A 563 -38.31 -23.11 38.20
C ALA A 563 -37.14 -23.34 37.22
N TRP A 564 -37.20 -24.44 36.47
CA TRP A 564 -36.10 -24.85 35.59
C TRP A 564 -36.57 -25.47 34.27
N ILE A 565 -35.72 -25.39 33.25
CA ILE A 565 -35.86 -26.12 31.98
C ILE A 565 -34.54 -26.80 31.64
N ALA A 566 -34.60 -28.00 31.09
CA ALA A 566 -33.43 -28.71 30.56
C ALA A 566 -33.47 -28.67 29.04
N VAL A 567 -32.40 -28.17 28.44
CA VAL A 567 -32.26 -28.07 26.99
C VAL A 567 -31.03 -28.83 26.52
N GLN A 568 -31.05 -29.31 25.29
CA GLN A 568 -29.92 -29.96 24.66
C GLN A 568 -28.69 -29.04 24.68
N LEU A 569 -27.54 -29.59 25.07
CA LEU A 569 -26.28 -28.87 25.03
C LEU A 569 -25.83 -28.68 23.57
N VAL A 570 -25.67 -27.42 23.15
CA VAL A 570 -25.21 -27.10 21.79
C VAL A 570 -23.68 -27.01 21.79
N THR A 571 -23.02 -27.99 21.18
CA THR A 571 -21.55 -28.08 21.03
C THR A 571 -21.14 -27.93 19.57
N SER A 572 -19.91 -27.48 19.32
CA SER A 572 -19.32 -27.45 17.97
C SER A 572 -18.45 -28.69 17.78
N GLY A 573 -18.79 -29.56 16.81
CA GLY A 573 -17.92 -30.65 16.38
C GLY A 573 -17.44 -31.63 17.47
N THR A 574 -16.40 -32.42 17.13
CA THR A 574 -15.84 -33.54 17.92
C THR A 574 -15.13 -33.15 19.21
N ASP A 575 -14.96 -31.85 19.47
CA ASP A 575 -14.31 -31.32 20.67
C ASP A 575 -15.36 -30.58 21.49
N GLN A 576 -15.45 -30.81 22.80
CA GLN A 576 -16.55 -30.29 23.66
C GLN A 576 -16.52 -28.75 23.87
N ALA A 577 -16.00 -27.99 22.91
CA ALA A 577 -15.98 -26.55 22.88
C ALA A 577 -17.35 -25.98 22.48
N ARG A 578 -17.71 -24.86 23.13
CA ARG A 578 -18.96 -24.13 22.91
C ARG A 578 -19.09 -23.73 21.42
N ALA A 579 -20.28 -23.91 20.86
CA ALA A 579 -20.62 -23.33 19.55
C ALA A 579 -20.37 -21.81 19.53
N PRO A 580 -19.58 -21.30 18.55
CA PRO A 580 -19.26 -19.88 18.49
C PRO A 580 -20.50 -19.05 18.16
N LEU A 581 -20.56 -17.82 18.68
CA LEU A 581 -21.59 -16.88 18.28
C LEU A 581 -21.24 -16.32 16.90
N LEU A 582 -22.25 -16.04 16.08
CA LEU A 582 -22.07 -15.40 14.77
C LEU A 582 -21.24 -14.11 14.87
N ARG A 583 -21.42 -13.32 15.94
CA ARG A 583 -20.61 -12.12 16.17
C ARG A 583 -19.12 -12.41 16.33
N ASP A 584 -18.77 -13.52 16.98
CA ASP A 584 -17.39 -13.88 17.31
C ASP A 584 -16.70 -14.34 16.02
N LEU A 585 -17.40 -15.17 15.22
CA LEU A 585 -16.96 -15.56 13.86
C LEU A 585 -16.77 -14.35 12.94
N LEU A 586 -17.68 -13.36 12.97
CA LEU A 586 -17.55 -12.16 12.15
C LEU A 586 -16.43 -11.23 12.62
N GLN A 587 -15.97 -11.34 13.87
CA GLN A 587 -14.89 -10.53 14.45
C GLN A 587 -13.50 -11.12 14.18
N GLU A 588 -13.39 -12.44 14.16
CA GLU A 588 -12.17 -13.18 13.88
C GLU A 588 -11.92 -13.29 12.36
N VAL A 589 -11.25 -12.28 11.78
CA VAL A 589 -10.80 -12.37 10.38
C VAL A 589 -9.39 -12.95 10.34
N PRO A 590 -9.17 -14.13 9.75
CA PRO A 590 -7.86 -14.74 9.66
C PRO A 590 -6.85 -13.83 8.93
N PRO A 591 -5.57 -13.81 9.34
CA PRO A 591 -4.55 -12.99 8.70
C PRO A 591 -4.45 -13.28 7.20
N GLY A 592 -4.55 -12.22 6.38
CA GLY A 592 -4.52 -12.33 4.91
C GLY A 592 -5.90 -12.38 4.23
N ARG A 593 -7.00 -12.31 4.98
CA ARG A 593 -8.37 -12.26 4.42
C ARG A 593 -9.05 -10.91 4.55
N GLN A 594 -10.01 -10.67 3.63
CA GLN A 594 -10.84 -9.46 3.58
C GLN A 594 -12.25 -9.68 4.21
N SER A 595 -12.63 -10.92 4.53
CA SER A 595 -13.93 -11.30 5.11
C SER A 595 -13.77 -12.55 5.97
N ALA A 596 -14.63 -12.72 6.99
CA ALA A 596 -14.72 -13.93 7.80
C ALA A 596 -15.43 -15.08 7.06
N LEU A 597 -16.46 -14.75 6.26
CA LEU A 597 -17.22 -15.69 5.45
C LEU A 597 -16.87 -15.52 3.96
N ASP A 598 -16.85 -16.63 3.24
CA ASP A 598 -16.81 -16.66 1.78
C ASP A 598 -18.22 -16.45 1.18
N LEU A 599 -18.33 -16.44 -0.15
CA LEU A 599 -19.60 -16.16 -0.82
C LEU A 599 -20.66 -17.22 -0.50
N LEU A 600 -20.30 -18.51 -0.58
CA LEU A 600 -21.23 -19.61 -0.31
C LEU A 600 -21.62 -19.66 1.18
N GLY A 601 -20.67 -19.45 2.09
CA GLY A 601 -20.92 -19.35 3.53
C GLY A 601 -21.86 -18.19 3.88
N SER A 602 -21.68 -17.02 3.27
CA SER A 602 -22.57 -15.86 3.50
C SER A 602 -24.01 -16.10 3.04
N LEU A 603 -24.20 -16.80 1.90
CA LEU A 603 -25.53 -17.10 1.35
C LEU A 603 -26.22 -18.23 2.11
N THR A 604 -25.47 -19.27 2.46
CA THR A 604 -25.99 -20.42 3.22
C THR A 604 -26.43 -19.98 4.61
N LEU A 605 -25.60 -19.17 5.28
CA LEU A 605 -25.93 -18.63 6.59
C LEU A 605 -27.10 -17.63 6.52
N GLY A 606 -27.15 -16.78 5.49
CA GLY A 606 -28.28 -15.89 5.25
C GLY A 606 -29.59 -16.65 5.01
N TRP A 607 -29.56 -17.70 4.19
CA TRP A 607 -30.71 -18.56 3.94
C TRP A 607 -31.22 -19.23 5.21
N GLN A 608 -30.33 -19.84 5.99
CA GLN A 608 -30.70 -20.51 7.24
C GLN A 608 -31.29 -19.54 8.28
N LEU A 609 -30.81 -18.30 8.35
CA LEU A 609 -31.40 -17.27 9.22
C LEU A 609 -32.80 -16.86 8.78
N ALA A 610 -33.02 -16.70 7.47
CA ALA A 610 -34.33 -16.36 6.92
C ALA A 610 -35.34 -17.52 7.11
N ASP A 611 -34.89 -18.76 6.92
CA ASP A 611 -35.70 -19.96 7.11
C ASP A 611 -36.05 -20.17 8.60
N ALA A 612 -35.09 -19.97 9.51
CA ALA A 612 -35.33 -20.01 10.94
C ALA A 612 -36.38 -18.99 11.39
N LEU A 613 -36.28 -17.74 10.89
CA LEU A 613 -37.25 -16.70 11.21
C LEU A 613 -38.63 -17.00 10.60
N SER A 614 -38.67 -17.53 9.37
CA SER A 614 -39.91 -17.97 8.73
C SER A 614 -40.61 -19.07 9.54
N LEU A 615 -39.84 -20.00 10.11
CA LEU A 615 -40.37 -21.05 10.96
C LEU A 615 -40.92 -20.49 12.29
N CYS A 616 -40.26 -19.49 12.88
CA CYS A 616 -40.79 -18.79 14.05
C CYS A 616 -42.15 -18.14 13.74
N HIS A 617 -42.26 -17.35 12.67
CA HIS A 617 -43.51 -16.68 12.29
C HIS A 617 -44.64 -17.69 12.03
N LEU A 618 -44.34 -18.80 11.35
CA LEU A 618 -45.32 -19.87 11.10
C LEU A 618 -45.91 -20.47 12.39
N HIS A 619 -45.12 -20.49 13.47
CA HIS A 619 -45.54 -21.01 14.78
C HIS A 619 -46.02 -19.92 15.75
N GLY A 620 -46.30 -18.71 15.26
CA GLY A 620 -46.77 -17.60 16.10
C GLY A 620 -45.68 -17.04 17.03
N LEU A 621 -44.41 -17.27 16.72
CA LEU A 621 -43.26 -16.83 17.50
C LEU A 621 -42.60 -15.60 16.87
N VAL A 622 -42.42 -14.53 17.64
CA VAL A 622 -41.71 -13.32 17.19
C VAL A 622 -40.56 -12.98 18.16
N PRO A 623 -39.30 -13.29 17.80
CA PRO A 623 -38.14 -12.95 18.63
C PRO A 623 -37.97 -11.43 18.77
N SER A 624 -37.64 -10.93 19.96
CA SER A 624 -37.60 -9.49 20.21
C SER A 624 -36.32 -8.76 19.76
N ARG A 625 -35.25 -9.51 19.47
CA ARG A 625 -33.96 -9.01 18.95
C ARG A 625 -33.21 -10.12 18.20
N LEU A 626 -33.21 -10.10 16.87
CA LEU A 626 -32.45 -10.99 16.02
C LEU A 626 -31.10 -10.34 15.64
N THR A 627 -30.12 -10.45 16.54
CA THR A 627 -28.78 -9.88 16.39
C THR A 627 -27.70 -10.95 16.43
N ALA A 628 -26.48 -10.62 15.96
CA ALA A 628 -25.40 -11.61 15.79
C ALA A 628 -24.89 -12.23 17.13
N ASP A 629 -25.22 -11.63 18.28
CA ASP A 629 -24.98 -12.16 19.62
C ASP A 629 -26.03 -13.17 20.10
N ARG A 630 -27.10 -13.37 19.33
CA ARG A 630 -28.18 -14.33 19.60
C ARG A 630 -28.26 -15.47 18.59
N VAL A 631 -27.26 -15.61 17.72
CA VAL A 631 -27.14 -16.70 16.75
C VAL A 631 -25.91 -17.52 17.08
N LEU A 632 -26.12 -18.80 17.38
CA LEU A 632 -25.06 -19.80 17.48
C LEU A 632 -24.89 -20.45 16.11
N VAL A 633 -23.65 -20.57 15.64
CA VAL A 633 -23.34 -21.36 14.44
C VAL A 633 -22.90 -22.73 14.92
N THR A 634 -23.60 -23.75 14.44
CA THR A 634 -23.26 -25.15 14.66
C THR A 634 -22.83 -25.73 13.33
N GLY A 635 -21.88 -26.66 13.32
CA GLY A 635 -21.25 -27.14 12.10
C GLY A 635 -22.15 -27.26 10.87
N ARG A 636 -23.41 -27.72 10.96
CA ARG A 636 -24.28 -27.82 9.76
C ARG A 636 -25.51 -26.92 9.75
N SER A 637 -25.69 -26.06 10.76
CA SER A 637 -26.91 -25.25 10.94
C SER A 637 -26.66 -24.01 11.80
N VAL A 638 -27.61 -23.09 11.86
CA VAL A 638 -27.67 -22.07 12.92
C VAL A 638 -28.65 -22.50 14.01
N SER A 639 -28.42 -22.02 15.24
CA SER A 639 -29.37 -22.14 16.34
C SER A 639 -29.64 -20.76 16.94
N LEU A 640 -30.91 -20.40 17.05
CA LEU A 640 -31.36 -19.18 17.71
C LEU A 640 -31.21 -19.31 19.22
N ALA A 641 -30.64 -18.30 19.85
CA ALA A 641 -30.47 -18.18 21.29
C ALA A 641 -31.29 -17.00 21.84
N GLY A 642 -31.58 -17.01 23.14
CA GLY A 642 -32.34 -15.92 23.79
C GLY A 642 -33.84 -15.92 23.44
N LEU A 643 -34.42 -17.11 23.21
CA LEU A 643 -35.85 -17.31 22.93
C LEU A 643 -36.77 -16.99 24.14
N SER A 644 -36.20 -16.70 25.31
CA SER A 644 -36.94 -16.18 26.47
C SER A 644 -37.55 -14.79 26.23
N ASP A 645 -36.95 -13.97 25.36
CA ASP A 645 -37.53 -12.68 24.94
C ASP A 645 -38.24 -12.85 23.58
N CYS A 646 -39.25 -13.72 23.53
CA CYS A 646 -40.08 -13.97 22.33
C CYS A 646 -41.54 -13.61 22.62
N ALA A 647 -42.25 -13.04 21.65
CA ALA A 647 -43.70 -12.98 21.72
C ALA A 647 -44.29 -14.29 21.20
N VAL A 648 -45.25 -14.85 21.91
CA VAL A 648 -45.97 -16.08 21.56
C VAL A 648 -47.42 -15.71 21.33
N ASP A 649 -47.91 -15.89 20.11
CA ASP A 649 -49.28 -15.54 19.70
C ASP A 649 -49.69 -14.09 20.05
N GLY A 650 -48.71 -13.17 20.02
CA GLY A 650 -48.90 -11.74 20.33
C GLY A 650 -48.71 -11.37 21.80
N GLU A 651 -48.58 -12.33 22.71
CA GLU A 651 -48.28 -12.08 24.12
C GLU A 651 -46.77 -11.98 24.35
N TYR A 652 -46.31 -10.90 24.99
CA TYR A 652 -44.89 -10.65 25.25
C TYR A 652 -44.64 -10.42 26.75
N ALA A 653 -43.87 -11.32 27.37
CA ALA A 653 -43.54 -11.27 28.79
C ALA A 653 -42.29 -10.41 29.11
N GLY A 654 -41.62 -9.85 28.10
CA GLY A 654 -40.39 -9.06 28.27
C GLY A 654 -40.63 -7.57 28.55
N GLY A 655 -39.58 -6.86 28.96
CA GLY A 655 -39.64 -5.41 29.19
C GLY A 655 -39.48 -4.61 27.89
N GLY A 656 -40.55 -3.93 27.45
CA GLY A 656 -40.54 -3.06 26.26
C GLY A 656 -41.76 -3.24 25.37
N PRO A 657 -41.80 -2.59 24.19
CA PRO A 657 -42.87 -2.82 23.22
C PRO A 657 -42.81 -4.26 22.68
N ALA A 658 -43.98 -4.87 22.46
CA ALA A 658 -44.08 -6.22 21.91
C ALA A 658 -43.43 -6.28 20.52
N PRO A 659 -42.59 -7.30 20.25
CA PRO A 659 -41.97 -7.44 18.95
C PRO A 659 -42.99 -7.78 17.87
N THR A 660 -42.75 -7.28 16.67
CA THR A 660 -43.63 -7.49 15.51
C THR A 660 -42.88 -8.27 14.43
N GLU A 661 -43.61 -9.05 13.62
CA GLU A 661 -43.01 -9.81 12.52
C GLU A 661 -42.21 -8.90 11.58
N ALA A 662 -42.80 -7.78 11.17
CA ALA A 662 -42.13 -6.77 10.36
C ALA A 662 -40.87 -6.20 11.04
N GLY A 663 -40.86 -6.06 12.37
CA GLY A 663 -39.69 -5.66 13.15
C GLY A 663 -38.56 -6.69 13.04
N SER A 664 -38.87 -7.97 13.24
CA SER A 664 -37.90 -9.06 13.13
C SER A 664 -37.35 -9.26 11.71
N VAL A 665 -38.15 -8.99 10.66
CA VAL A 665 -37.67 -8.97 9.26
C VAL A 665 -36.65 -7.86 9.01
N ARG A 666 -36.84 -6.69 9.63
CA ARG A 666 -35.86 -5.60 9.54
C ARG A 666 -34.53 -5.99 10.19
N GLU A 667 -34.59 -6.68 11.33
CA GLU A 667 -33.39 -7.19 12.00
C GLU A 667 -32.68 -8.28 11.17
N LEU A 668 -33.44 -9.14 10.49
CA LEU A 668 -32.90 -10.07 9.49
C LEU A 668 -32.18 -9.32 8.35
N GLY A 669 -32.76 -8.23 7.83
CA GLY A 669 -32.12 -7.39 6.81
C GLY A 669 -30.78 -6.80 7.27
N GLU A 670 -30.69 -6.37 8.53
CA GLU A 670 -29.44 -5.88 9.12
C GLU A 670 -28.38 -6.99 9.25
N LEU A 671 -28.79 -8.21 9.63
CA LEU A 671 -27.91 -9.37 9.66
C LEU A 671 -27.42 -9.78 8.27
N LEU A 672 -28.30 -9.81 7.27
CA LEU A 672 -27.95 -10.11 5.89
C LEU A 672 -26.95 -9.09 5.34
N ARG A 673 -27.11 -7.80 5.69
CA ARG A 673 -26.14 -6.75 5.36
C ARG A 673 -24.80 -6.97 6.08
N LEU A 674 -24.83 -7.40 7.34
CA LEU A 674 -23.63 -7.63 8.14
C LEU A 674 -22.80 -8.81 7.61
N ILE A 675 -23.41 -9.96 7.34
CA ILE A 675 -22.71 -11.18 6.90
C ILE A 675 -22.19 -11.08 5.46
N SER A 676 -22.73 -10.15 4.67
CA SER A 676 -22.34 -9.89 3.29
C SER A 676 -21.30 -8.76 3.14
N THR A 677 -20.83 -8.15 4.24
CA THR A 677 -19.93 -6.99 4.20
C THR A 677 -18.45 -7.40 4.29
N LYS A 678 -17.62 -6.95 3.32
CA LYS A 678 -16.16 -7.13 3.35
C LYS A 678 -15.50 -6.07 4.25
N ARG A 679 -14.50 -6.44 5.04
CA ARG A 679 -13.72 -5.51 5.87
C ARG A 679 -12.55 -4.93 5.06
N THR A 680 -12.85 -4.04 4.12
CA THR A 680 -11.86 -3.18 3.43
C THR A 680 -12.28 -1.70 3.51
N PRO A 681 -11.32 -0.74 3.54
CA PRO A 681 -11.63 0.68 3.48
C PRO A 681 -11.91 1.05 2.02
N VAL A 682 -13.15 0.86 1.57
CA VAL A 682 -13.61 1.36 0.28
C VAL A 682 -14.46 2.61 0.52
N LEU A 683 -14.18 3.66 -0.27
CA LEU A 683 -14.97 4.89 -0.37
C LEU A 683 -16.47 4.59 -0.39
N HIS A 684 -17.21 5.38 0.39
CA HIS A 684 -18.66 5.46 0.49
C HIS A 684 -19.46 4.74 -0.62
N SER A 685 -19.89 3.51 -0.35
CA SER A 685 -21.11 2.95 -0.96
C SER A 685 -22.16 2.86 0.15
N SER A 686 -23.26 3.59 0.00
CA SER A 686 -24.32 3.72 1.02
C SER A 686 -25.10 2.44 1.35
N GLN A 687 -24.86 1.32 0.64
CA GLN A 687 -25.73 0.13 0.72
C GLN A 687 -25.15 -1.11 1.44
N GLY A 688 -23.85 -1.18 1.79
CA GLY A 688 -23.26 -2.42 2.33
C GLY A 688 -23.33 -3.60 1.33
N MET A 689 -23.09 -4.84 1.76
CA MET A 689 -23.21 -6.06 0.93
C MET A 689 -22.13 -6.25 -0.16
N GLN A 690 -20.85 -6.07 0.16
CA GLN A 690 -19.72 -6.19 -0.78
C GLN A 690 -19.45 -7.63 -1.29
N LEU A 691 -19.96 -8.66 -0.62
CA LEU A 691 -19.93 -10.05 -1.10
C LEU A 691 -20.97 -10.30 -2.21
N TRP A 692 -22.08 -9.54 -2.23
CA TRP A 692 -23.18 -9.70 -3.20
C TRP A 692 -23.20 -8.53 -4.21
N GLN A 693 -22.05 -8.23 -4.80
CA GLN A 693 -21.88 -7.13 -5.76
C GLN A 693 -21.94 -7.63 -7.22
N GLY A 694 -22.59 -6.85 -8.09
CA GLY A 694 -22.76 -7.13 -9.52
C GLY A 694 -24.23 -7.26 -9.93
N ASP A 695 -24.51 -7.14 -11.23
CA ASP A 695 -25.88 -7.06 -11.76
C ASP A 695 -26.72 -8.33 -11.46
N SER A 696 -26.08 -9.51 -11.37
CA SER A 696 -26.76 -10.77 -11.02
C SER A 696 -27.25 -10.82 -9.56
N TRP A 697 -26.71 -9.97 -8.68
CA TRP A 697 -27.06 -9.89 -7.26
C TRP A 697 -28.02 -8.76 -6.96
N GLN A 698 -28.38 -7.93 -7.95
CA GLN A 698 -29.29 -6.82 -7.76
C GLN A 698 -30.64 -7.25 -7.17
N PRO A 699 -31.29 -8.34 -7.63
CA PRO A 699 -32.53 -8.82 -6.99
C PRO A 699 -32.35 -9.22 -5.53
N LEU A 700 -31.22 -9.82 -5.16
CA LEU A 700 -30.93 -10.18 -3.76
C LEU A 700 -30.68 -8.94 -2.90
N ARG A 701 -29.96 -7.94 -3.41
CA ARG A 701 -29.73 -6.69 -2.68
C ARG A 701 -30.99 -5.88 -2.54
N ASP A 702 -31.82 -5.84 -3.59
CA ASP A 702 -33.13 -5.21 -3.53
C ASP A 702 -33.98 -5.90 -2.47
N GLN A 703 -33.99 -7.24 -2.41
CA GLN A 703 -34.69 -7.98 -1.34
C GLN A 703 -34.21 -7.55 0.06
N VAL A 704 -32.90 -7.44 0.28
CA VAL A 704 -32.32 -7.00 1.58
C VAL A 704 -32.69 -5.55 1.90
N VAL A 705 -32.71 -4.66 0.90
CA VAL A 705 -33.13 -3.27 1.06
C VAL A 705 -34.63 -3.19 1.39
N HIS A 706 -35.48 -4.02 0.79
CA HIS A 706 -36.90 -4.10 1.12
C HIS A 706 -37.13 -4.61 2.55
N CYS A 707 -36.30 -5.52 3.06
CA CYS A 707 -36.34 -5.89 4.49
C CYS A 707 -36.05 -4.70 5.41
N LEU A 708 -35.18 -3.79 4.98
CA LEU A 708 -34.77 -2.61 5.75
C LEU A 708 -35.73 -1.40 5.60
N GLU A 709 -36.86 -1.56 4.91
CA GLU A 709 -37.74 -0.42 4.64
C GLU A 709 -38.30 0.24 5.90
N THR A 710 -38.47 1.54 5.84
CA THR A 710 -38.98 2.36 6.96
C THR A 710 -40.43 2.02 7.27
N ASP A 711 -41.25 1.80 6.25
CA ASP A 711 -42.65 1.38 6.35
C ASP A 711 -42.77 -0.14 6.62
N PRO A 712 -43.30 -0.59 7.77
CA PRO A 712 -43.47 -2.01 8.08
C PRO A 712 -44.34 -2.77 7.07
N ALA A 713 -45.31 -2.12 6.43
CA ALA A 713 -46.24 -2.78 5.50
C ALA A 713 -45.60 -3.13 4.15
N ARG A 714 -44.45 -2.53 3.83
CA ARG A 714 -43.72 -2.76 2.58
C ARG A 714 -42.60 -3.81 2.70
N ARG A 715 -42.38 -4.33 3.91
CA ARG A 715 -41.35 -5.34 4.15
C ARG A 715 -41.84 -6.71 3.65
N PRO A 716 -40.97 -7.50 3.00
CA PRO A 716 -41.32 -8.85 2.58
C PRO A 716 -41.48 -9.78 3.79
N SER A 717 -42.11 -10.93 3.59
CA SER A 717 -42.11 -11.97 4.62
C SER A 717 -40.73 -12.64 4.74
N ALA A 718 -40.46 -13.25 5.91
CA ALA A 718 -39.25 -14.04 6.10
C ALA A 718 -39.18 -15.22 5.11
N SER A 719 -40.34 -15.82 4.77
CA SER A 719 -40.45 -16.92 3.81
C SER A 719 -40.04 -16.53 2.38
N GLU A 720 -40.45 -15.34 1.91
CA GLU A 720 -40.07 -14.82 0.59
C GLU A 720 -38.57 -14.56 0.52
N THR A 721 -38.00 -14.00 1.60
CA THR A 721 -36.56 -13.74 1.70
C THR A 721 -35.75 -15.04 1.71
N ALA A 722 -36.22 -16.06 2.43
CA ALA A 722 -35.62 -17.40 2.43
C ALA A 722 -35.68 -18.03 1.02
N GLY A 723 -36.80 -17.89 0.30
CA GLY A 723 -36.96 -18.40 -1.06
C GLY A 723 -36.01 -17.75 -2.07
N VAL A 724 -35.78 -16.44 -1.97
CA VAL A 724 -34.79 -15.74 -2.80
C VAL A 724 -33.38 -16.24 -2.50
N LEU A 725 -32.98 -16.30 -1.22
CA LEU A 725 -31.66 -16.77 -0.80
C LEU A 725 -31.40 -18.23 -1.21
N ALA A 726 -32.39 -19.12 -1.11
CA ALA A 726 -32.28 -20.52 -1.52
C ALA A 726 -31.93 -20.67 -3.02
N ARG A 727 -32.51 -19.84 -3.90
CA ARG A 727 -32.20 -19.82 -5.34
C ARG A 727 -30.73 -19.43 -5.57
N TYR A 728 -30.23 -18.45 -4.82
CA TYR A 728 -28.84 -18.02 -4.92
C TYR A 728 -27.85 -19.03 -4.33
N VAL A 729 -28.19 -19.71 -3.23
CA VAL A 729 -27.40 -20.83 -2.69
C VAL A 729 -27.30 -21.95 -3.73
N SER A 730 -28.43 -22.39 -4.31
CA SER A 730 -28.45 -23.43 -5.36
C SER A 730 -27.61 -23.03 -6.57
N MET A 731 -27.73 -21.80 -7.05
CA MET A 731 -26.94 -21.28 -8.18
C MET A 731 -25.42 -21.28 -7.89
N VAL A 732 -25.00 -20.99 -6.66
CA VAL A 732 -23.58 -20.96 -6.28
C VAL A 732 -23.05 -22.37 -5.99
N SER A 733 -23.82 -23.22 -5.31
CA SER A 733 -23.45 -24.61 -5.01
C SER A 733 -23.24 -25.45 -6.27
N GLN A 734 -24.01 -25.22 -7.34
CA GLN A 734 -23.81 -25.88 -8.64
C GLN A 734 -22.52 -25.47 -9.37
N ARG A 735 -21.78 -24.47 -8.86
CA ARG A 735 -20.57 -23.92 -9.48
C ARG A 735 -19.30 -24.20 -8.66
N VAL A 736 -19.40 -24.81 -7.48
CA VAL A 736 -18.27 -25.22 -6.64
C VAL A 736 -17.98 -26.69 -6.91
N PRO A 737 -16.84 -27.07 -7.53
CA PRO A 737 -16.49 -28.48 -7.73
C PRO A 737 -16.15 -29.12 -6.38
N ASP A 738 -16.57 -30.37 -6.21
CA ASP A 738 -16.36 -31.17 -5.00
C ASP A 738 -14.86 -31.44 -4.77
N PRO A 739 -14.25 -31.07 -3.62
CA PRO A 739 -12.80 -31.19 -3.43
C PRO A 739 -12.27 -32.62 -3.22
N TYR A 740 -13.16 -33.60 -3.01
CA TYR A 740 -12.77 -34.99 -2.64
C TYR A 740 -13.47 -36.10 -3.45
N GLY A 741 -14.14 -35.77 -4.56
CA GLY A 741 -14.56 -36.80 -5.50
C GLY A 741 -13.32 -37.48 -6.12
N PRO A 742 -13.26 -38.83 -6.23
CA PRO A 742 -12.23 -39.45 -7.06
C PRO A 742 -12.34 -38.83 -8.44
N ALA A 743 -11.20 -38.39 -8.99
CA ALA A 743 -11.10 -37.83 -10.33
C ALA A 743 -11.64 -38.87 -11.33
N THR A 744 -12.94 -38.80 -11.56
CA THR A 744 -13.57 -39.38 -12.71
C THR A 744 -13.27 -38.40 -13.83
N ASP A 745 -12.79 -38.94 -14.94
CA ASP A 745 -12.48 -38.22 -16.17
C ASP A 745 -13.68 -37.38 -16.60
N THR A 746 -13.82 -36.19 -16.03
CA THR A 746 -14.74 -35.17 -16.54
C THR A 746 -14.11 -34.65 -17.81
N GLU A 747 -14.62 -35.18 -18.92
CA GLU A 747 -14.44 -34.68 -20.27
C GLU A 747 -14.27 -33.16 -20.26
N SER A 748 -13.22 -32.69 -20.95
CA SER A 748 -13.06 -31.27 -21.25
C SER A 748 -14.40 -30.71 -21.75
N PRO A 749 -14.90 -29.59 -21.19
CA PRO A 749 -16.11 -28.97 -21.72
C PRO A 749 -15.91 -28.68 -23.21
N PRO A 750 -16.91 -28.90 -24.07
CA PRO A 750 -16.75 -28.89 -25.52
C PRO A 750 -16.11 -27.58 -25.96
N ASP A 751 -15.01 -27.69 -26.70
CA ASP A 751 -14.27 -26.55 -27.21
C ASP A 751 -15.20 -25.72 -28.10
N THR A 752 -15.50 -24.48 -27.71
CA THR A 752 -16.34 -23.59 -28.52
C THR A 752 -15.70 -23.45 -29.90
N PRO A 753 -16.37 -23.83 -31.00
CA PRO A 753 -15.76 -23.88 -32.32
C PRO A 753 -15.24 -22.49 -32.71
N ARG A 754 -13.93 -22.39 -33.01
CA ARG A 754 -13.29 -21.14 -33.42
C ARG A 754 -13.97 -20.63 -34.69
N ARG A 755 -14.39 -19.37 -34.70
CA ARG A 755 -14.97 -18.74 -35.89
C ARG A 755 -13.84 -18.36 -36.86
N PRO A 756 -13.98 -18.65 -38.16
CA PRO A 756 -13.06 -18.14 -39.18
C PRO A 756 -12.99 -16.61 -39.11
N LEU A 757 -11.82 -16.04 -39.40
CA LEU A 757 -11.68 -14.60 -39.50
C LEU A 757 -12.59 -14.07 -40.62
N VAL A 758 -13.47 -13.13 -40.27
CA VAL A 758 -14.29 -12.40 -41.24
C VAL A 758 -13.38 -11.34 -41.84
N GLU A 759 -13.11 -11.40 -43.15
CA GLU A 759 -12.24 -10.42 -43.80
C GLU A 759 -12.76 -8.98 -43.55
N PRO A 760 -12.08 -8.18 -42.72
CA PRO A 760 -12.41 -6.76 -42.66
C PRO A 760 -11.91 -6.13 -43.96
N GLY A 761 -12.71 -5.23 -44.55
CA GLY A 761 -12.20 -4.30 -45.55
C GLY A 761 -10.97 -3.56 -44.99
N PRO A 762 -9.98 -3.20 -45.82
CA PRO A 762 -8.78 -2.53 -45.33
C PRO A 762 -9.20 -1.26 -44.56
N PRO A 763 -8.74 -1.07 -43.32
CA PRO A 763 -9.04 0.17 -42.60
C PRO A 763 -8.48 1.36 -43.39
N ASP A 764 -9.18 2.49 -43.39
CA ASP A 764 -8.69 3.77 -43.87
C ASP A 764 -7.50 4.22 -43.00
N LEU A 765 -6.33 3.64 -43.25
CA LEU A 765 -5.06 4.12 -42.74
C LEU A 765 -4.82 5.48 -43.40
N HIS A 766 -4.81 6.55 -42.60
CA HIS A 766 -4.44 7.88 -43.07
C HIS A 766 -3.19 7.81 -43.97
N PRO A 767 -3.15 8.52 -45.11
CA PRO A 767 -2.10 8.38 -46.14
C PRO A 767 -0.66 8.64 -45.67
N GLY A 768 -0.44 9.14 -44.44
CA GLY A 768 0.87 9.31 -43.83
C GLY A 768 1.49 8.05 -43.21
N GLY A 769 0.75 6.93 -43.14
CA GLY A 769 1.15 5.70 -42.47
C GLY A 769 1.83 4.63 -43.33
N ARG A 770 2.15 4.92 -44.61
CA ARG A 770 2.95 4.00 -45.44
C ARG A 770 4.37 3.87 -44.87
N ALA A 771 4.58 2.84 -44.04
CA ALA A 771 5.81 2.07 -43.81
C ALA A 771 7.19 2.78 -43.93
N LEU A 772 7.31 4.08 -43.60
CA LEU A 772 8.57 4.82 -43.72
C LEU A 772 9.60 4.48 -42.63
N GLY A 773 9.29 3.56 -41.71
CA GLY A 773 10.23 3.05 -40.70
C GLY A 773 10.81 1.65 -40.99
N LEU A 774 10.20 0.87 -41.89
CA LEU A 774 10.64 -0.50 -42.21
C LEU A 774 11.34 -0.59 -43.59
N THR A 775 11.26 0.45 -44.42
CA THR A 775 11.94 0.52 -45.73
C THR A 775 13.46 0.56 -45.61
N ALA A 776 14.01 1.20 -44.57
CA ALA A 776 15.46 1.24 -44.33
C ALA A 776 16.05 -0.11 -43.85
N VAL A 777 15.21 -1.06 -43.41
CA VAL A 777 15.64 -2.34 -42.82
C VAL A 777 15.42 -3.52 -43.78
N ARG A 778 14.91 -3.29 -44.99
CA ARG A 778 14.65 -4.34 -46.01
C ARG A 778 15.90 -4.99 -46.64
N ARG A 779 17.13 -4.61 -46.27
CA ARG A 779 18.38 -5.07 -46.91
C ARG A 779 19.10 -6.27 -46.24
N ARG A 780 18.56 -6.92 -45.20
CA ARG A 780 19.18 -8.11 -44.57
C ARG A 780 18.24 -9.33 -44.54
N GLY A 781 18.72 -10.49 -45.01
CA GLY A 781 17.92 -11.71 -45.18
C GLY A 781 17.15 -12.20 -43.93
N ARG A 782 17.75 -12.13 -42.74
CA ARG A 782 17.09 -12.52 -41.47
C ARG A 782 15.87 -11.65 -41.12
N HIS A 783 15.88 -10.37 -41.49
CA HIS A 783 14.76 -9.46 -41.22
C HIS A 783 13.58 -9.74 -42.15
N ARG A 784 13.84 -10.04 -43.43
CA ARG A 784 12.81 -10.44 -44.39
C ARG A 784 12.07 -11.69 -43.93
N LEU A 785 12.79 -12.70 -43.45
CA LEU A 785 12.20 -13.93 -42.91
C LEU A 785 11.30 -13.67 -41.70
N LEU A 786 11.72 -12.83 -40.74
CA LEU A 786 10.88 -12.51 -39.58
C LEU A 786 9.60 -11.77 -39.98
N VAL A 787 9.69 -10.79 -40.89
CA VAL A 787 8.53 -10.08 -41.43
C VAL A 787 7.57 -11.05 -42.15
N GLU A 788 8.11 -11.96 -42.95
CA GLU A 788 7.32 -12.97 -43.68
C GLU A 788 6.58 -13.88 -42.71
N ARG A 789 7.27 -14.42 -41.70
CA ARG A 789 6.69 -15.24 -40.62
C ARG A 789 5.58 -14.50 -39.86
N THR A 790 5.81 -13.25 -39.46
CA THR A 790 4.79 -12.42 -38.77
C THR A 790 3.61 -12.06 -39.69
N SER A 791 3.79 -12.03 -41.01
CA SER A 791 2.75 -11.64 -41.98
C SER A 791 1.93 -12.81 -42.52
N ARG A 792 2.23 -14.06 -42.15
CA ARG A 792 1.51 -15.23 -42.65
C ARG A 792 0.00 -15.15 -42.38
N PRO A 793 -0.86 -15.52 -43.34
CA PRO A 793 -2.30 -15.59 -43.11
C PRO A 793 -2.61 -16.54 -41.95
N LEU A 794 -3.56 -16.14 -41.10
CA LEU A 794 -4.07 -16.97 -40.01
C LEU A 794 -5.48 -17.40 -40.39
N ALA A 795 -5.81 -18.68 -40.21
CA ALA A 795 -7.17 -19.18 -40.44
C ALA A 795 -8.13 -18.77 -39.30
N TYR A 796 -7.59 -18.63 -38.09
CA TYR A 796 -8.32 -18.26 -36.87
C TYR A 796 -7.55 -17.17 -36.11
N GLY A 797 -8.25 -16.39 -35.29
CA GLY A 797 -7.60 -15.42 -34.39
C GLY A 797 -6.58 -16.10 -33.47
N ARG A 798 -5.38 -15.53 -33.39
CA ARG A 798 -4.30 -15.99 -32.50
C ARG A 798 -4.39 -15.29 -31.15
N ARG A 799 -4.52 -16.06 -30.07
CA ARG A 799 -4.66 -15.54 -28.70
C ARG A 799 -3.35 -15.68 -27.93
N ILE A 800 -2.75 -14.56 -27.55
CA ILE A 800 -1.42 -14.51 -26.93
C ILE A 800 -1.54 -13.89 -25.55
N THR A 801 -1.11 -14.60 -24.52
CA THR A 801 -1.19 -14.12 -23.12
C THR A 801 0.17 -13.68 -22.63
N LEU A 802 0.24 -12.49 -22.03
CA LEU A 802 1.45 -11.94 -21.42
C LEU A 802 1.33 -11.93 -19.90
N ILE A 803 2.22 -12.64 -19.20
CA ILE A 803 2.29 -12.69 -17.73
C ILE A 803 3.58 -11.99 -17.28
N GLY A 804 3.51 -11.20 -16.20
CA GLY A 804 4.67 -10.53 -15.64
C GLY A 804 5.21 -11.30 -14.44
N ALA A 805 6.51 -11.61 -14.44
CA ALA A 805 7.19 -12.30 -13.33
C ALA A 805 7.14 -11.49 -12.02
N GLU A 806 7.17 -10.17 -12.12
CA GLU A 806 7.09 -9.26 -10.98
C GLU A 806 6.38 -7.95 -11.34
N ARG A 807 6.06 -7.14 -10.34
CA ARG A 807 5.58 -5.78 -10.57
C ARG A 807 6.67 -4.96 -11.24
N SER A 808 6.30 -4.18 -12.25
CA SER A 808 7.21 -3.31 -13.00
C SER A 808 8.24 -4.03 -13.91
N CYS A 809 8.03 -5.30 -14.25
CA CYS A 809 8.83 -6.05 -15.24
C CYS A 809 8.70 -5.52 -16.70
N GLY A 810 7.86 -4.51 -16.93
CA GLY A 810 7.61 -3.96 -18.26
C GLY A 810 6.53 -4.68 -19.07
N ARG A 811 5.80 -5.65 -18.50
CA ARG A 811 4.73 -6.42 -19.20
C ARG A 811 3.80 -5.54 -20.05
N SER A 812 3.16 -4.52 -19.48
CA SER A 812 2.22 -3.66 -20.24
C SER A 812 2.92 -2.92 -21.39
N THR A 813 4.20 -2.60 -21.24
CA THR A 813 5.03 -1.99 -22.28
C THR A 813 5.33 -2.99 -23.40
N THR A 814 5.65 -4.23 -23.03
CA THR A 814 5.81 -5.35 -23.96
C THR A 814 4.52 -5.58 -24.74
N THR A 815 3.36 -5.56 -24.09
CA THR A 815 2.03 -5.70 -24.73
C THR A 815 1.83 -4.62 -25.81
N HIS A 816 2.11 -3.35 -25.50
CA HIS A 816 1.97 -2.27 -26.49
C HIS A 816 2.98 -2.36 -27.63
N ALA A 817 4.25 -2.62 -27.31
CA ALA A 817 5.30 -2.68 -28.32
C ALA A 817 5.14 -3.87 -29.27
N LEU A 818 4.80 -5.04 -28.72
CA LEU A 818 4.49 -6.24 -29.50
C LEU A 818 3.26 -6.01 -30.40
N GLY A 819 2.16 -5.52 -29.83
CA GLY A 819 0.93 -5.26 -30.58
C GLY A 819 1.13 -4.22 -31.69
N ALA A 820 1.87 -3.15 -31.41
CA ALA A 820 2.19 -2.12 -32.41
C ALA A 820 3.06 -2.67 -33.55
N VAL A 821 4.04 -3.54 -33.26
CA VAL A 821 4.88 -4.18 -34.29
C VAL A 821 4.07 -5.14 -35.14
N ILE A 822 3.25 -6.02 -34.53
CA ILE A 822 2.39 -6.96 -35.27
C ILE A 822 1.42 -6.21 -36.17
N ALA A 823 0.73 -5.18 -35.66
CA ALA A 823 -0.23 -4.39 -36.43
C ALA A 823 0.44 -3.66 -37.60
N THR A 824 1.61 -3.06 -37.36
CA THR A 824 2.38 -2.35 -38.40
C THR A 824 2.86 -3.30 -39.50
N VAL A 825 3.30 -4.51 -39.14
CA VAL A 825 3.82 -5.51 -40.10
C VAL A 825 2.69 -6.14 -40.90
N ARG A 826 1.60 -6.53 -40.25
CA ARG A 826 0.47 -7.22 -40.89
C ARG A 826 -0.47 -6.26 -41.63
N GLY A 827 -0.48 -4.97 -41.30
CA GLY A 827 -1.43 -3.99 -41.85
C GLY A 827 -2.88 -4.30 -41.46
N ARG A 828 -3.08 -5.00 -40.34
CA ARG A 828 -4.40 -5.43 -39.82
C ARG A 828 -4.51 -5.04 -38.34
N PRO A 829 -5.72 -4.77 -37.84
CA PRO A 829 -5.89 -4.39 -36.44
C PRO A 829 -5.49 -5.52 -35.49
N VAL A 830 -4.83 -5.16 -34.40
CA VAL A 830 -4.48 -6.08 -33.30
C VAL A 830 -5.17 -5.58 -32.04
N LEU A 831 -5.80 -6.46 -31.28
CA LEU A 831 -6.45 -6.10 -30.03
C LEU A 831 -5.51 -6.38 -28.86
N ALA A 832 -5.36 -5.44 -27.92
CA ALA A 832 -4.78 -5.68 -26.61
C ALA A 832 -5.82 -5.40 -25.52
N LEU A 833 -6.02 -6.37 -24.63
CA LEU A 833 -6.98 -6.26 -23.54
C LEU A 833 -6.36 -6.57 -22.18
N ASP A 834 -6.91 -5.97 -21.13
CA ASP A 834 -6.57 -6.34 -19.75
C ASP A 834 -7.20 -7.70 -19.43
N GLY A 835 -6.37 -8.70 -19.16
CA GLY A 835 -6.81 -10.05 -18.85
C GLY A 835 -7.30 -10.20 -17.41
N ALA A 836 -6.54 -9.71 -16.44
CA ALA A 836 -6.91 -9.89 -15.04
C ALA A 836 -8.20 -9.11 -14.67
N PRO A 837 -9.13 -9.73 -13.91
CA PRO A 837 -10.44 -9.14 -13.62
C PRO A 837 -10.40 -7.89 -12.72
N ASP A 838 -9.39 -7.81 -11.86
CA ASP A 838 -9.29 -6.85 -10.76
C ASP A 838 -8.17 -5.82 -10.96
N ILE A 839 -7.23 -6.10 -11.85
CA ILE A 839 -6.04 -5.28 -12.09
C ILE A 839 -5.88 -5.09 -13.61
N GLY A 840 -6.09 -3.86 -14.08
CA GLY A 840 -5.74 -3.45 -15.43
C GLY A 840 -4.50 -2.55 -15.45
N GLN A 841 -3.64 -2.70 -16.44
CA GLN A 841 -2.47 -1.83 -16.63
C GLN A 841 -2.22 -1.45 -18.09
N VAL A 842 -2.94 -2.03 -19.06
CA VAL A 842 -2.78 -1.67 -20.47
C VAL A 842 -3.25 -0.22 -20.72
N TYR A 843 -4.13 0.36 -19.90
CA TYR A 843 -4.47 1.78 -20.04
C TYR A 843 -3.32 2.76 -19.71
N SER A 844 -2.25 2.32 -19.04
CA SER A 844 -1.21 3.20 -18.46
C SER A 844 -0.45 4.07 -19.48
N ARG A 845 -0.51 3.73 -20.76
CA ARG A 845 0.18 4.43 -21.86
C ARG A 845 -0.74 5.26 -22.75
N LEU A 846 -2.05 5.24 -22.51
CA LEU A 846 -3.06 5.87 -23.35
C LEU A 846 -3.29 7.34 -22.96
N THR A 847 -3.24 8.24 -23.94
CA THR A 847 -3.69 9.63 -23.81
C THR A 847 -5.06 9.76 -24.49
N GLY A 848 -6.12 10.02 -23.72
CA GLY A 848 -7.49 10.14 -24.27
C GLY A 848 -8.18 8.80 -24.55
N ARG A 849 -8.20 7.90 -23.55
CA ARG A 849 -8.80 6.55 -23.69
C ARG A 849 -10.32 6.57 -23.88
N ASN A 850 -10.81 5.56 -24.59
CA ASN A 850 -12.22 5.19 -24.57
C ASN A 850 -12.65 4.81 -23.13
N ARG A 851 -13.87 5.19 -22.73
CA ARG A 851 -14.40 4.88 -21.40
C ARG A 851 -14.97 3.46 -21.29
N ALA A 852 -15.22 2.81 -22.42
CA ALA A 852 -15.63 1.41 -22.46
C ALA A 852 -14.59 0.48 -21.82
N THR A 853 -15.08 -0.50 -21.08
CA THR A 853 -14.27 -1.54 -20.41
C THR A 853 -14.38 -2.87 -21.13
N VAL A 854 -13.51 -3.83 -20.80
CA VAL A 854 -13.59 -5.22 -21.32
C VAL A 854 -15.00 -5.79 -21.16
N ARG A 855 -15.61 -5.63 -19.97
CA ARG A 855 -16.99 -6.04 -19.70
C ARG A 855 -18.04 -5.30 -20.54
N SER A 856 -17.80 -4.05 -20.91
CA SER A 856 -18.76 -3.28 -21.74
C SER A 856 -19.04 -3.97 -23.08
N LEU A 857 -18.04 -4.69 -23.62
CA LEU A 857 -18.16 -5.43 -24.87
C LEU A 857 -19.16 -6.60 -24.78
N THR A 858 -19.33 -7.21 -23.59
CA THR A 858 -20.22 -8.37 -23.39
C THR A 858 -21.70 -8.06 -23.67
N THR A 859 -22.07 -6.78 -23.62
CA THR A 859 -23.43 -6.29 -23.93
C THR A 859 -23.77 -6.37 -25.42
N LEU A 860 -22.77 -6.54 -26.28
CA LEU A 860 -22.97 -6.60 -27.72
C LEU A 860 -23.45 -7.99 -28.16
N PRO A 861 -24.30 -8.08 -29.21
CA PRO A 861 -24.60 -9.34 -29.88
C PRO A 861 -23.35 -10.00 -30.48
N LEU A 862 -23.31 -11.34 -30.57
CA LEU A 862 -22.14 -12.07 -31.10
C LEU A 862 -21.84 -11.78 -32.59
N ASN A 863 -22.82 -11.29 -33.35
CA ASN A 863 -22.67 -10.97 -34.78
C ASN A 863 -22.52 -9.45 -35.02
N THR A 864 -22.00 -8.72 -34.03
CA THR A 864 -21.82 -7.28 -34.11
C THR A 864 -20.76 -6.93 -35.16
N PRO A 865 -20.99 -5.94 -36.04
CA PRO A 865 -20.01 -5.55 -37.06
C PRO A 865 -18.75 -4.91 -36.44
N TYR A 866 -17.62 -5.02 -37.14
CA TYR A 866 -16.32 -4.52 -36.67
C TYR A 866 -16.35 -3.06 -36.20
N GLU A 867 -16.95 -2.14 -36.95
CA GLU A 867 -17.00 -0.71 -36.57
C GLU A 867 -17.70 -0.49 -35.22
N ARG A 868 -18.70 -1.32 -34.91
CA ARG A 868 -19.38 -1.24 -33.62
C ARG A 868 -18.53 -1.83 -32.51
N VAL A 869 -17.81 -2.93 -32.74
CA VAL A 869 -16.83 -3.47 -31.78
C VAL A 869 -15.70 -2.45 -31.53
N ARG A 870 -15.13 -1.87 -32.59
CA ARG A 870 -14.09 -0.84 -32.57
C ARG A 870 -14.50 0.42 -31.81
N SER A 871 -15.79 0.78 -31.80
CA SER A 871 -16.29 1.92 -31.03
C SER A 871 -16.11 1.77 -29.50
N PHE A 872 -15.79 0.58 -29.00
CA PHE A 872 -15.48 0.29 -27.59
C PHE A 872 -13.97 0.24 -27.31
N THR A 873 -13.12 0.27 -28.34
CA THR A 873 -11.66 0.23 -28.17
C THR A 873 -11.06 1.63 -28.26
N THR A 874 -9.79 1.75 -27.84
CA THR A 874 -8.96 2.93 -28.07
C THR A 874 -7.98 2.64 -29.21
N PRO A 875 -8.19 3.17 -30.43
CA PRO A 875 -7.30 2.93 -31.56
C PRO A 875 -6.01 3.73 -31.44
N LEU A 876 -4.88 3.11 -31.76
CA LEU A 876 -3.56 3.74 -31.81
C LEU A 876 -3.06 3.88 -33.25
N PRO A 877 -2.16 4.85 -33.53
CA PRO A 877 -1.65 5.09 -34.88
C PRO A 877 -0.93 3.90 -35.55
N SER A 878 -0.50 2.90 -34.77
CA SER A 878 0.14 1.68 -35.27
C SER A 878 -0.84 0.64 -35.81
N GLY A 879 -2.15 0.82 -35.61
CA GLY A 879 -3.17 -0.22 -35.83
C GLY A 879 -3.40 -1.13 -34.62
N LEU A 880 -2.72 -0.89 -33.50
CA LEU A 880 -3.06 -1.53 -32.22
C LEU A 880 -4.30 -0.86 -31.63
N GLU A 881 -5.29 -1.65 -31.24
CA GLU A 881 -6.47 -1.21 -30.51
C GLU A 881 -6.42 -1.73 -29.07
N VAL A 882 -6.78 -0.88 -28.11
CA VAL A 882 -6.70 -1.21 -26.68
C VAL A 882 -8.06 -1.20 -26.01
N LEU A 883 -8.40 -2.29 -25.32
CA LEU A 883 -9.60 -2.43 -24.50
C LEU A 883 -9.19 -2.71 -23.04
N ALA A 884 -9.23 -1.67 -22.20
CA ALA A 884 -8.69 -1.73 -20.85
C ALA A 884 -9.79 -1.65 -19.77
N HIS A 885 -9.53 -2.19 -18.58
CA HIS A 885 -10.39 -2.00 -17.41
C HIS A 885 -10.29 -0.55 -16.87
N SER A 886 -11.23 -0.15 -16.01
CA SER A 886 -11.13 1.13 -15.29
C SER A 886 -9.96 1.13 -14.30
N ALA A 887 -9.34 2.29 -14.07
CA ALA A 887 -8.25 2.44 -13.09
C ALA A 887 -8.66 2.09 -11.65
N PHE A 888 -9.96 2.09 -11.38
CA PHE A 888 -10.58 1.59 -10.16
C PHE A 888 -11.35 0.32 -10.53
N GLY A 889 -10.78 -0.85 -10.26
CA GLY A 889 -11.38 -2.14 -10.60
C GLY A 889 -12.34 -2.62 -9.52
N THR A 890 -13.55 -3.04 -9.92
CA THR A 890 -14.40 -3.97 -9.18
C THR A 890 -13.71 -5.33 -9.10
N GLY A 891 -13.73 -5.98 -7.94
CA GLY A 891 -13.11 -7.30 -7.78
C GLY A 891 -13.71 -8.36 -8.72
N ALA A 892 -12.96 -9.43 -8.97
CA ALA A 892 -13.38 -10.54 -9.82
C ALA A 892 -14.76 -11.07 -9.40
N GLY A 893 -15.77 -10.80 -10.23
CA GLY A 893 -17.07 -11.44 -10.11
C GLY A 893 -17.00 -12.89 -10.60
N PRO A 894 -17.90 -13.77 -10.14
CA PRO A 894 -17.96 -15.16 -10.61
C PRO A 894 -18.31 -15.30 -12.10
N ALA A 895 -18.80 -14.22 -12.74
CA ALA A 895 -19.10 -14.17 -14.17
C ALA A 895 -17.87 -13.98 -15.07
N TYR A 896 -16.69 -13.70 -14.51
CA TYR A 896 -15.49 -13.38 -15.30
C TYR A 896 -15.14 -14.45 -16.36
N PRO A 897 -15.21 -15.77 -16.09
CA PRO A 897 -14.91 -16.77 -17.12
C PRO A 897 -15.80 -16.65 -18.37
N ASP A 898 -17.10 -16.42 -18.17
CA ASP A 898 -18.06 -16.30 -19.26
C ASP A 898 -17.97 -14.92 -19.93
N GLU A 899 -17.72 -13.86 -19.16
CA GLU A 899 -17.44 -12.53 -19.68
C GLU A 899 -16.21 -12.55 -20.60
N TYR A 900 -15.11 -13.18 -20.17
CA TYR A 900 -13.88 -13.28 -20.96
C TYR A 900 -14.07 -14.13 -22.22
N ARG A 901 -14.74 -15.30 -22.11
CA ARG A 901 -15.09 -16.13 -23.28
C ARG A 901 -15.93 -15.36 -24.28
N ARG A 902 -16.95 -14.64 -23.81
CA ARG A 902 -17.85 -13.85 -24.66
C ARG A 902 -17.11 -12.69 -25.35
N VAL A 903 -16.18 -12.04 -24.66
CA VAL A 903 -15.31 -11.02 -25.26
C VAL A 903 -14.49 -11.61 -26.41
N LEU A 904 -13.91 -12.79 -26.22
CA LEU A 904 -13.19 -13.50 -27.30
C LEU A 904 -14.14 -13.86 -28.45
N GLU A 905 -15.34 -14.41 -28.18
CA GLU A 905 -16.31 -14.75 -29.23
C GLU A 905 -16.73 -13.55 -30.10
N ILE A 906 -16.84 -12.36 -29.49
CA ILE A 906 -17.17 -11.12 -30.20
C ILE A 906 -15.95 -10.58 -30.98
N THR A 907 -14.74 -10.77 -30.48
CA THR A 907 -13.53 -10.13 -31.05
C THR A 907 -12.77 -11.03 -32.02
N ASP A 908 -12.74 -12.34 -31.81
CA ASP A 908 -12.02 -13.31 -32.64
C ASP A 908 -12.34 -13.23 -34.15
N PRO A 909 -13.59 -12.97 -34.58
CA PRO A 909 -13.87 -12.83 -36.02
C PRO A 909 -13.22 -11.60 -36.66
N HIS A 910 -12.86 -10.58 -35.87
CA HIS A 910 -12.42 -9.27 -36.36
C HIS A 910 -10.93 -8.99 -36.17
N TYR A 911 -10.32 -9.57 -35.13
CA TYR A 911 -8.91 -9.33 -34.80
C TYR A 911 -8.08 -10.60 -35.05
N PRO A 912 -7.19 -10.62 -36.05
CA PRO A 912 -6.31 -11.76 -36.30
C PRO A 912 -5.38 -12.12 -35.14
N VAL A 913 -5.10 -11.15 -34.26
CA VAL A 913 -4.29 -11.34 -33.06
C VAL A 913 -4.93 -10.60 -31.89
N VAL A 914 -5.11 -11.31 -30.77
CA VAL A 914 -5.60 -10.78 -29.50
C VAL A 914 -4.51 -10.98 -28.43
N LEU A 915 -4.08 -9.89 -27.81
CA LEU A 915 -3.09 -9.87 -26.73
C LEU A 915 -3.81 -9.70 -25.38
N THR A 916 -3.70 -10.71 -24.51
CA THR A 916 -4.27 -10.66 -23.17
C THR A 916 -3.19 -10.34 -22.16
N ASP A 917 -3.32 -9.20 -21.48
CA ASP A 917 -2.34 -8.70 -20.52
C ASP A 917 -2.71 -9.11 -19.09
N TRP A 918 -1.99 -10.07 -18.53
CA TRP A 918 -2.25 -10.58 -17.19
C TRP A 918 -1.44 -9.80 -16.14
N ALA A 919 -2.10 -8.85 -15.48
CA ALA A 919 -1.44 -7.95 -14.55
C ALA A 919 -1.26 -8.48 -13.12
N SER A 920 -1.99 -9.53 -12.75
CA SER A 920 -1.89 -10.11 -11.41
C SER A 920 -0.61 -10.96 -11.29
N PRO A 921 0.20 -10.78 -10.23
CA PRO A 921 1.38 -11.60 -9.99
C PRO A 921 1.03 -13.01 -9.49
N ARG A 922 -0.25 -13.32 -9.23
CA ARG A 922 -0.70 -14.65 -8.78
C ARG A 922 -1.57 -15.31 -9.85
N LEU A 923 -1.26 -16.55 -10.16
CA LEU A 923 -2.05 -17.40 -11.06
C LEU A 923 -3.09 -18.17 -10.24
N GLY A 924 -4.23 -17.54 -9.99
CA GLY A 924 -5.38 -18.16 -9.33
C GLY A 924 -6.38 -18.75 -10.33
N PRO A 925 -7.57 -19.19 -9.88
CA PRO A 925 -8.62 -19.75 -10.74
C PRO A 925 -8.99 -18.89 -11.97
N PRO A 926 -9.05 -17.54 -11.90
CA PRO A 926 -9.33 -16.73 -13.09
C PRO A 926 -8.20 -16.78 -14.15
N ALA A 927 -6.97 -17.10 -13.76
CA ALA A 927 -5.88 -17.28 -14.72
C ALA A 927 -6.10 -18.51 -15.61
N ARG A 928 -6.69 -19.58 -15.06
CA ARG A 928 -7.03 -20.80 -15.83
C ARG A 928 -7.94 -20.49 -17.00
N THR A 929 -8.96 -19.64 -16.81
CA THR A 929 -9.85 -19.22 -17.92
C THR A 929 -9.09 -18.58 -19.07
N VAL A 930 -8.08 -17.74 -18.76
CA VAL A 930 -7.25 -17.11 -19.78
C VAL A 930 -6.32 -18.13 -20.42
N LEU A 931 -5.67 -18.97 -19.62
CA LEU A 931 -4.72 -20.00 -20.07
C LEU A 931 -5.39 -21.06 -20.95
N ASP A 932 -6.61 -21.50 -20.62
CA ASP A 932 -7.44 -22.43 -21.41
C ASP A 932 -7.64 -21.95 -22.85
N LYS A 933 -7.66 -20.63 -23.06
CA LYS A 933 -7.88 -20.00 -24.37
C LYS A 933 -6.59 -19.40 -24.95
N THR A 934 -5.44 -19.60 -24.32
CA THR A 934 -4.15 -19.08 -24.76
C THR A 934 -3.53 -20.03 -25.79
N ASP A 935 -3.18 -19.52 -26.97
CA ASP A 935 -2.41 -20.27 -27.96
C ASP A 935 -0.89 -20.15 -27.71
N ARG A 936 -0.43 -18.97 -27.29
CA ARG A 936 0.99 -18.72 -27.00
C ARG A 936 1.17 -17.88 -25.74
N LEU A 937 2.09 -18.31 -24.89
CA LEU A 937 2.40 -17.67 -23.62
C LEU A 937 3.69 -16.85 -23.72
N VAL A 938 3.67 -15.64 -23.15
CA VAL A 938 4.84 -14.76 -23.03
C VAL A 938 5.07 -14.40 -21.57
N ILE A 939 6.24 -14.72 -21.04
CA ILE A 939 6.64 -14.35 -19.67
C ILE A 939 7.55 -13.13 -19.72
N CYS A 940 7.11 -12.02 -19.13
CA CYS A 940 7.86 -10.76 -19.09
C CYS A 940 8.65 -10.63 -17.77
N CYS A 941 9.95 -10.41 -17.87
CA CYS A 941 10.84 -10.18 -16.75
C CYS A 941 11.89 -9.11 -17.08
N THR A 942 12.67 -8.70 -16.08
CA THR A 942 13.88 -7.89 -16.29
C THR A 942 15.10 -8.78 -16.43
N THR A 943 16.24 -8.19 -16.79
CA THR A 943 17.54 -8.90 -16.77
C THR A 943 18.11 -9.09 -15.37
N ASP A 944 17.38 -8.73 -14.31
CA ASP A 944 17.84 -8.86 -12.93
C ASP A 944 17.64 -10.29 -12.43
N THR A 945 18.60 -10.83 -11.67
CA THR A 945 18.58 -12.25 -11.24
C THR A 945 17.30 -12.62 -10.49
N GLY A 946 16.80 -11.75 -9.61
CA GLY A 946 15.54 -12.00 -8.89
C GLY A 946 14.32 -12.07 -9.83
N SER A 947 14.29 -11.23 -10.87
CA SER A 947 13.24 -11.23 -11.88
C SER A 947 13.25 -12.49 -12.75
N LEU A 948 14.46 -12.98 -13.06
CA LEU A 948 14.64 -14.23 -13.79
C LEU A 948 14.22 -15.45 -12.95
N THR A 949 14.53 -15.46 -11.65
CA THR A 949 14.03 -16.50 -10.74
C THR A 949 12.51 -16.48 -10.65
N ALA A 950 11.89 -15.30 -10.47
CA ALA A 950 10.44 -15.18 -10.44
C ALA A 950 9.77 -15.60 -11.77
N ALA A 951 10.45 -15.38 -12.91
CA ALA A 951 9.96 -15.83 -14.21
C ALA A 951 9.97 -17.36 -14.32
N ARG A 952 10.96 -18.03 -13.74
CA ARG A 952 11.02 -19.49 -13.64
C ARG A 952 9.90 -20.02 -12.76
N GLU A 953 9.75 -19.47 -11.56
CA GLU A 953 8.66 -19.83 -10.63
C GLU A 953 7.27 -19.64 -11.28
N THR A 954 7.12 -18.63 -12.14
CA THR A 954 5.87 -18.41 -12.89
C THR A 954 5.62 -19.50 -13.93
N LEU A 955 6.65 -19.96 -14.64
CA LEU A 955 6.54 -21.07 -15.60
C LEU A 955 6.19 -22.38 -14.88
N ASP A 956 6.87 -22.64 -13.77
CA ASP A 956 6.62 -23.84 -12.95
C ASP A 956 5.18 -23.79 -12.40
N ALA A 957 4.69 -22.63 -11.97
CA ALA A 957 3.29 -22.47 -11.56
C ALA A 957 2.27 -22.68 -12.71
N VAL A 958 2.60 -22.33 -13.96
CA VAL A 958 1.74 -22.63 -15.12
C VAL A 958 1.69 -24.13 -15.40
N GLU A 959 2.81 -24.82 -15.20
CA GLU A 959 2.91 -26.27 -15.31
C GLU A 959 2.11 -26.97 -14.20
N ASP A 960 2.26 -26.54 -12.94
CA ASP A 960 1.49 -27.02 -11.79
C ASP A 960 -0.02 -26.82 -11.95
N LEU A 961 -0.44 -25.79 -12.71
CA LEU A 961 -1.84 -25.54 -13.03
C LEU A 961 -2.40 -26.48 -14.11
N GLY A 962 -1.56 -27.32 -14.72
CA GLY A 962 -1.96 -28.32 -15.72
C GLY A 962 -1.65 -27.92 -17.17
N TYR A 963 -0.79 -26.92 -17.41
CA TYR A 963 -0.46 -26.45 -18.77
C TYR A 963 1.03 -26.64 -19.14
N PRO A 964 1.59 -27.86 -19.06
CA PRO A 964 3.00 -28.14 -19.37
C PRO A 964 3.38 -27.77 -20.80
N ALA A 965 2.47 -27.98 -21.78
CA ALA A 965 2.71 -27.60 -23.17
C ALA A 965 2.84 -26.07 -23.34
N LEU A 966 1.99 -25.28 -22.68
CA LEU A 966 2.09 -23.81 -22.72
C LEU A 966 3.34 -23.30 -22.00
N SER A 967 3.76 -23.95 -20.91
CA SER A 967 5.00 -23.64 -20.20
C SER A 967 6.24 -23.96 -21.05
N GLY A 968 6.26 -25.13 -21.70
CA GLY A 968 7.33 -25.58 -22.59
C GLY A 968 7.48 -24.69 -23.83
N ASP A 969 6.36 -24.24 -24.40
CA ASP A 969 6.34 -23.39 -25.59
C ASP A 969 6.39 -21.87 -25.30
N ALA A 970 6.48 -21.49 -24.02
CA ALA A 970 6.47 -20.08 -23.63
C ALA A 970 7.69 -19.32 -24.17
N VAL A 971 7.50 -18.04 -24.50
CA VAL A 971 8.60 -17.14 -24.86
C VAL A 971 8.91 -16.21 -23.68
N VAL A 972 10.10 -16.35 -23.10
CA VAL A 972 10.56 -15.46 -22.03
C VAL A 972 11.12 -14.17 -22.62
N VAL A 973 10.59 -13.01 -22.22
CA VAL A 973 11.03 -11.69 -22.64
C VAL A 973 11.76 -11.01 -21.48
N ALA A 974 13.09 -10.97 -21.57
CA ALA A 974 13.94 -10.32 -20.58
C ALA A 974 14.30 -8.91 -21.04
N THR A 975 13.75 -7.91 -20.33
CA THR A 975 13.85 -6.49 -20.69
C THR A 975 14.91 -5.77 -19.85
N ARG A 976 15.80 -5.02 -20.50
CA ARG A 976 16.77 -4.20 -19.79
C ARG A 976 16.19 -2.82 -19.48
N LEU A 977 15.91 -2.54 -18.21
CA LEU A 977 15.26 -1.30 -17.77
C LEU A 977 16.20 -0.07 -17.68
N SER A 978 17.52 -0.27 -17.71
CA SER A 978 18.50 0.83 -17.63
C SER A 978 19.64 0.69 -18.64
N GLY A 979 20.05 1.84 -19.20
CA GLY A 979 21.21 1.93 -20.10
C GLY A 979 22.55 2.11 -19.39
N THR A 980 22.57 2.35 -18.07
CA THR A 980 23.79 2.63 -17.31
C THR A 980 24.18 1.43 -16.45
N GLY A 981 25.16 0.64 -16.89
CA GLY A 981 26.09 -0.15 -16.08
C GLY A 981 25.57 -1.13 -15.01
N ALA A 982 24.27 -1.25 -14.76
CA ALA A 982 23.73 -2.26 -13.85
C ALA A 982 24.07 -3.63 -14.42
N VAL A 983 24.79 -4.43 -13.65
CA VAL A 983 25.21 -5.80 -14.01
C VAL A 983 23.96 -6.68 -14.00
N GLY A 984 23.14 -6.58 -15.05
CA GLY A 984 22.10 -7.54 -15.34
C GLY A 984 22.71 -8.82 -15.93
N ALA A 985 21.99 -9.93 -15.83
CA ALA A 985 22.43 -11.21 -16.37
C ALA A 985 22.82 -11.08 -17.85
N SER A 986 23.94 -11.70 -18.23
CA SER A 986 24.38 -11.79 -19.61
C SER A 986 23.42 -12.63 -20.43
N GLU A 987 23.42 -12.47 -21.76
CA GLU A 987 22.57 -13.26 -22.64
C GLU A 987 22.76 -14.78 -22.46
N ALA A 988 24.00 -15.20 -22.21
CA ALA A 988 24.32 -16.60 -21.93
C ALA A 988 23.69 -17.09 -20.61
N GLN A 989 23.66 -16.24 -19.58
CA GLN A 989 23.05 -16.57 -18.29
C GLN A 989 21.53 -16.69 -18.40
N VAL A 990 20.87 -15.77 -19.11
CA VAL A 990 19.42 -15.85 -19.34
C VAL A 990 19.07 -17.10 -20.14
N ARG A 991 19.82 -17.41 -21.21
CA ARG A 991 19.62 -18.63 -22.00
C ARG A 991 19.81 -19.90 -21.19
N LYS A 992 20.82 -19.95 -20.31
CA LYS A 992 21.08 -21.09 -19.43
C LYS A 992 19.95 -21.32 -18.43
N GLN A 993 19.28 -20.26 -17.99
CA GLN A 993 18.18 -20.34 -17.04
C GLN A 993 16.87 -20.81 -17.67
N PHE A 994 16.68 -20.68 -18.99
CA PHE A 994 15.46 -21.08 -19.71
C PHE A 994 15.77 -21.98 -20.93
N PRO A 995 16.28 -23.21 -20.71
CA PRO A 995 16.65 -24.11 -21.81
C PRO A 995 15.46 -24.72 -22.55
N ALA A 996 14.31 -24.87 -21.88
CA ALA A 996 13.12 -25.54 -22.42
C ALA A 996 12.16 -24.60 -23.19
N ALA A 997 12.17 -23.30 -22.89
CA ALA A 997 11.18 -22.33 -23.33
C ALA A 997 11.64 -21.56 -24.58
N GLY A 998 11.60 -22.17 -25.78
CA GLY A 998 11.82 -21.53 -27.11
C GLY A 998 13.05 -20.61 -27.31
N GLY A 999 13.91 -20.46 -26.31
CA GLY A 999 14.88 -19.38 -26.12
C GLY A 999 14.28 -18.03 -25.64
N PRO A 1000 14.96 -17.27 -24.76
CA PRO A 1000 14.53 -15.93 -24.35
C PRO A 1000 14.74 -14.88 -25.45
N VAL A 1001 13.85 -13.90 -25.52
CA VAL A 1001 14.01 -12.67 -26.32
C VAL A 1001 14.53 -11.56 -25.43
N LEU A 1002 15.71 -11.02 -25.74
CA LEU A 1002 16.31 -9.92 -24.99
C LEU A 1002 15.91 -8.58 -25.60
N VAL A 1003 15.19 -7.78 -24.82
CA VAL A 1003 14.81 -6.42 -25.22
C VAL A 1003 15.83 -5.44 -24.63
N PRO A 1004 16.60 -4.73 -25.48
CA PRO A 1004 17.58 -3.76 -25.01
C PRO A 1004 16.90 -2.53 -24.41
N PHE A 1005 17.63 -1.77 -23.59
CA PHE A 1005 17.14 -0.51 -23.06
C PHE A 1005 16.82 0.48 -24.20
N ASP A 1006 15.56 0.90 -24.25
CA ASP A 1006 15.06 1.89 -25.19
C ASP A 1006 14.44 3.08 -24.44
N PRO A 1007 15.01 4.29 -24.53
CA PRO A 1007 14.46 5.47 -23.90
C PRO A 1007 13.02 5.77 -24.29
N HIS A 1008 12.61 5.44 -25.52
CA HIS A 1008 11.23 5.65 -25.99
C HIS A 1008 10.24 4.78 -25.21
N LEU A 1009 10.63 3.54 -24.89
CA LEU A 1009 9.81 2.64 -24.10
C LEU A 1009 9.80 2.99 -22.60
N SER A 1010 10.77 3.75 -22.09
CA SER A 1010 10.77 4.21 -20.68
C SER A 1010 9.81 5.37 -20.37
N GLY A 1011 9.30 6.07 -21.39
CA GLY A 1011 8.40 7.22 -21.21
C GLY A 1011 6.94 6.81 -20.97
N ALA A 1012 6.17 7.70 -20.34
CA ALA A 1012 4.71 7.61 -20.25
C ALA A 1012 4.09 8.17 -21.55
N GLY A 1013 3.62 7.29 -22.42
CA GLY A 1013 3.03 7.66 -23.70
C GLY A 1013 2.85 6.47 -24.66
N VAL A 1014 2.13 6.74 -25.76
CA VAL A 1014 1.79 5.76 -26.81
C VAL A 1014 3.06 5.27 -27.50
N VAL A 1015 3.15 3.95 -27.72
CA VAL A 1015 4.32 3.33 -28.36
C VAL A 1015 4.29 3.55 -29.87
N GLU A 1016 5.08 4.50 -30.34
CA GLU A 1016 5.35 4.69 -31.78
C GLU A 1016 6.51 3.83 -32.27
N VAL A 1017 6.25 2.87 -33.18
CA VAL A 1017 7.27 1.95 -33.73
C VAL A 1017 8.45 2.68 -34.39
N ARG A 1018 8.16 3.79 -35.10
CA ARG A 1018 9.18 4.60 -35.79
C ARG A 1018 10.20 5.28 -34.86
N ARG A 1019 9.88 5.41 -33.56
CA ARG A 1019 10.74 6.07 -32.55
C ARG A 1019 11.56 5.06 -31.74
N MET A 1020 11.24 3.76 -31.85
CA MET A 1020 12.03 2.70 -31.25
C MET A 1020 13.36 2.55 -31.97
N ARG A 1021 14.42 2.24 -31.23
CA ARG A 1021 15.74 1.93 -31.80
C ARG A 1021 15.66 0.65 -32.63
N SER A 1022 16.48 0.55 -33.68
CA SER A 1022 16.46 -0.61 -34.59
C SER A 1022 16.67 -1.94 -33.87
N ARG A 1023 17.51 -2.01 -32.83
CA ARG A 1023 17.71 -3.24 -32.02
C ARG A 1023 16.46 -3.64 -31.24
N THR A 1024 15.72 -2.65 -30.72
CA THR A 1024 14.45 -2.86 -30.01
C THR A 1024 13.36 -3.35 -30.98
N VAL A 1025 13.25 -2.71 -32.15
CA VAL A 1025 12.33 -3.15 -33.22
C VAL A 1025 12.63 -4.59 -33.64
N MET A 1026 13.91 -4.94 -33.82
CA MET A 1026 14.31 -6.31 -34.16
C MET A 1026 13.95 -7.32 -33.07
N ALA A 1027 14.13 -6.98 -31.79
CA ALA A 1027 13.75 -7.86 -30.68
C ALA A 1027 12.23 -8.09 -30.64
N PHE A 1028 11.42 -7.05 -30.79
CA PHE A 1028 9.96 -7.18 -30.85
C PHE A 1028 9.46 -7.87 -32.12
N LEU A 1029 10.16 -7.73 -33.24
CA LEU A 1029 9.83 -8.47 -34.46
C LEU A 1029 10.19 -9.96 -34.34
N GLU A 1030 11.30 -10.29 -33.68
CA GLU A 1030 11.62 -11.68 -33.35
C GLU A 1030 10.58 -12.28 -32.39
N LEU A 1031 10.17 -11.54 -31.37
CA LEU A 1031 9.05 -11.94 -30.50
C LEU A 1031 7.77 -12.14 -31.32
N ALA A 1032 7.40 -11.18 -32.16
CA ALA A 1032 6.20 -11.23 -33.01
C ALA A 1032 6.20 -12.45 -33.93
N ALA A 1033 7.31 -12.78 -34.57
CA ALA A 1033 7.42 -13.97 -35.40
C ALA A 1033 7.20 -15.25 -34.57
N ARG A 1034 7.80 -15.36 -33.38
CA ARG A 1034 7.67 -16.55 -32.53
C ARG A 1034 6.25 -16.78 -32.00
N VAL A 1035 5.51 -15.71 -31.66
CA VAL A 1035 4.16 -15.85 -31.09
C VAL A 1035 3.05 -15.94 -32.14
N VAL A 1036 3.31 -15.53 -33.39
CA VAL A 1036 2.33 -15.58 -34.48
C VAL A 1036 2.49 -16.85 -35.34
N ASP A 1037 3.73 -17.22 -35.67
CA ASP A 1037 4.07 -18.22 -36.70
C ASP A 1037 4.22 -19.66 -36.17
N ALA A 1038 4.06 -19.88 -34.87
CA ALA A 1038 4.41 -21.16 -34.30
C ALA A 1038 3.32 -22.20 -34.61
N GLU A 1039 3.59 -22.98 -35.68
CA GLU A 1039 3.03 -24.30 -35.97
C GLU A 1039 3.23 -25.26 -34.80
#